data_AF-K3ZNH1-F1
#
_entry.id   AF-K3ZNH1-F1
#
_cell.length_a   1.000
_cell.length_b   1.000
_cell.length_c   1.000
_cell.angle_alpha   90.00
_cell.angle_beta   90.00
_cell.angle_gamma   90.00
#
_symmetry.space_group_name_H-M   'P 1'
#
loop_
_entity.id
_entity.type
_entity.pdbx_description
1 polymer ?
#
loop_
_entity_poly.entity_id
_entity_poly.type
_entity_poly.pdbx_seq_one_letter_code
_entity_poly.pdbx_strand_id
1 'polypeptide(L)'
;YFICIDDIRSTQDLEVIICALPDNDLGSRILTTTRMKDIAISLSRCPNDVVYEMIALNETDSKSLFCNCLYVQEEEWPDHFEESWKEILEVCGGLPLAIIVTAGFLGRTSAELSLQSEKLKKAIPSELDESYPESQPMRKILDISYADLPQPLKFCFLYLTAFSGNYDIKKDRLVRRWVAEGLIPERHGNSSWETGESYFDELISRRLIQPAFDGNDDQPIGCTVHGVVFDFLESISTEENFITPAGAELKSGLFPCERVCRVSLDCGDTLISNTYCLLKLSRVRSLAFSGDAGRISNLCALKYLRVLDLEDTKGLENKGLESIGHLSLLRYLGFGGTDVTVLPEPIMALEQLTTLDLRRTRVRRLLPVLCRDTKLVSLLADELAILPTQLRRMQNLEELSKVLLGGYGTLASELAGHANKLGPLRMLVIRFNHFHSHMATERQVVKRLLEELGKSNLQSLLLDNYPLPLLGLLLHYSLAQNLQKFELRIRGCLPQVPQEMASLIAITHLHINVEQVEEQAVHALGSLPNLVVLRLDLYTSPSMTVSSKDGFQCLKVLCFSSHYNGGKGIQFEAGAMPLLRRLQLELYAWVTRSKHDDFDFGIQHLPSLVQVHATINWRKSTLTSLEVDAAETKIREQVSRNTNNPEELVITVNSLQEWGKQIDPRKLVVVHFSAKWCSPSRKMSPVFAGLAKKYRNVVSLKVDIDVEEMNTGRVLGAHKEELEEVLEEQADLML
;
A
#
# COMPACT_ATOMS: atom_id res chain seq x y z
N TYR A 1 3.97 23.87 20.36
CA TYR A 1 3.83 22.79 19.34
C TYR A 1 5.17 22.10 19.12
N PHE A 2 5.18 20.86 18.60
CA PHE A 2 6.39 20.22 18.06
C PHE A 2 6.14 19.88 16.60
N ILE A 3 6.93 20.47 15.71
CA ILE A 3 6.84 20.25 14.26
C ILE A 3 8.14 19.60 13.81
N CYS A 4 8.05 18.61 12.94
CA CYS A 4 9.23 18.11 12.27
C CYS A 4 9.05 18.17 10.77
N ILE A 5 10.03 18.79 10.12
CA ILE A 5 10.04 19.11 8.70
C ILE A 5 11.21 18.33 8.11
N ASP A 6 10.87 17.32 7.32
CA ASP A 6 11.82 16.34 6.82
C ASP A 6 12.34 16.72 5.41
N ASP A 7 13.62 16.48 5.16
CA ASP A 7 14.34 16.64 3.88
C ASP A 7 14.26 18.05 3.27
N ILE A 8 14.53 19.09 4.05
CA ILE A 8 14.55 20.49 3.57
C ILE A 8 15.71 20.71 2.60
N ARG A 9 15.37 21.22 1.40
CA ARG A 9 16.33 21.46 0.31
C ARG A 9 16.50 22.94 -0.06
N SER A 10 15.72 23.84 0.54
CA SER A 10 15.78 25.27 0.28
C SER A 10 15.56 26.05 1.57
N THR A 11 16.36 27.07 1.78
CA THR A 11 16.19 27.99 2.91
C THR A 11 14.90 28.79 2.78
N GLN A 12 14.51 29.15 1.56
CA GLN A 12 13.27 29.91 1.29
C GLN A 12 12.01 29.12 1.64
N ASP A 13 11.96 27.83 1.31
CA ASP A 13 10.79 26.99 1.61
C ASP A 13 10.51 26.93 3.11
N LEU A 14 11.58 26.82 3.91
CA LEU A 14 11.45 26.81 5.36
C LEU A 14 11.13 28.20 5.93
N GLU A 15 11.67 29.29 5.38
CA GLU A 15 11.31 30.64 5.81
C GLU A 15 9.81 30.88 5.69
N VAL A 16 9.19 30.47 4.57
CA VAL A 16 7.73 30.57 4.38
C VAL A 16 6.98 29.78 5.46
N ILE A 17 7.45 28.57 5.79
CA ILE A 17 6.84 27.74 6.83
C ILE A 17 7.01 28.40 8.21
N ILE A 18 8.21 28.88 8.56
CA ILE A 18 8.48 29.52 9.85
C ILE A 18 7.67 30.79 10.01
N CYS A 19 7.52 31.62 8.98
CA CYS A 19 6.71 32.83 9.02
C CYS A 19 5.22 32.56 9.31
N ALA A 20 4.74 31.36 9.03
CA ALA A 20 3.37 30.95 9.35
C ALA A 20 3.20 30.44 10.79
N LEU A 21 4.29 30.27 11.55
CA LEU A 21 4.27 29.72 12.89
C LEU A 21 4.38 30.84 13.95
N PRO A 22 3.56 30.80 15.01
CA PRO A 22 3.62 31.82 16.07
C PRO A 22 4.91 31.67 16.89
N ASP A 23 5.61 32.78 17.07
CA ASP A 23 6.81 32.94 17.88
C ASP A 23 6.46 33.70 19.17
N ASN A 24 6.21 32.96 20.26
CA ASN A 24 5.67 33.52 21.50
C ASN A 24 6.33 32.95 22.77
N ASP A 25 7.55 32.40 22.66
CA ASP A 25 8.34 31.86 23.78
C ASP A 25 7.67 30.77 24.65
N LEU A 26 6.53 30.20 24.23
CA LEU A 26 5.81 29.15 24.95
C LEU A 26 6.42 27.74 24.81
N GLY A 27 7.71 27.64 24.48
CA GLY A 27 8.44 26.37 24.45
C GLY A 27 8.19 25.49 23.22
N SER A 28 7.68 26.05 22.12
CA SER A 28 7.57 25.35 20.83
C SER A 28 8.93 24.88 20.30
N ARG A 29 8.92 23.80 19.51
CA ARG A 29 10.13 23.17 18.97
C ARG A 29 9.90 22.76 17.51
N ILE A 30 10.90 23.02 16.68
CA ILE A 30 10.92 22.59 15.28
C ILE A 30 12.15 21.72 15.09
N LEU A 31 11.96 20.47 14.68
CA LEU A 31 13.04 19.60 14.24
C LEU A 31 13.09 19.66 12.72
N THR A 32 14.24 20.01 12.15
CA THR A 32 14.42 20.02 10.70
C THR A 32 15.49 19.01 10.33
N THR A 33 15.27 18.26 9.26
CA THR A 33 16.30 17.39 8.68
C THR A 33 16.70 17.96 7.32
N THR A 34 17.99 17.99 7.04
CA THR A 34 18.52 18.41 5.74
C THR A 34 19.83 17.69 5.47
N ARG A 35 20.14 17.51 4.18
CA ARG A 35 21.43 16.95 3.72
C ARG A 35 22.49 18.02 3.50
N MET A 36 22.10 19.30 3.54
CA MET A 36 22.99 20.43 3.30
C MET A 36 23.36 21.10 4.60
N LYS A 37 24.63 20.97 4.98
CA LYS A 37 25.19 21.59 6.20
C LYS A 37 24.98 23.10 6.23
N ASP A 38 25.14 23.76 5.08
CA ASP A 38 24.94 25.21 4.95
C ASP A 38 23.49 25.62 5.25
N ILE A 39 22.52 24.82 4.82
CA ILE A 39 21.12 25.02 5.19
C ILE A 39 20.97 24.85 6.70
N ALA A 40 21.40 23.73 7.29
CA ALA A 40 21.28 23.51 8.74
C ALA A 40 21.87 24.65 9.57
N ILE A 41 23.03 25.18 9.18
CA ILE A 41 23.69 26.32 9.83
C ILE A 41 22.86 27.59 9.66
N SER A 42 22.38 27.88 8.44
CA SER A 42 21.56 29.07 8.16
C SER A 42 20.23 29.10 8.93
N LEU A 43 19.76 27.93 9.38
CA LEU A 43 18.54 27.76 10.14
C LEU A 43 18.72 27.92 11.65
N SER A 44 19.96 27.82 12.14
CA SER A 44 20.31 28.03 13.55
C SER A 44 20.38 29.53 13.87
N ARG A 45 19.23 30.20 13.92
CA ARG A 45 19.12 31.67 14.09
C ARG A 45 19.07 32.09 15.55
N CYS A 46 18.55 31.22 16.42
CA CYS A 46 18.39 31.50 17.84
C CYS A 46 19.58 30.92 18.63
N PRO A 47 19.99 31.55 19.75
CA PRO A 47 21.10 31.07 20.57
C PRO A 47 20.92 29.65 21.13
N ASN A 48 19.68 29.18 21.20
CA ASN A 48 19.31 27.87 21.74
C ASN A 48 19.10 26.80 20.64
N ASP A 49 19.30 27.15 19.37
CA ASP A 49 19.17 26.21 18.27
C ASP A 49 20.35 25.22 18.28
N VAL A 50 20.06 23.96 18.00
CA VAL A 50 21.06 22.88 18.01
C VAL A 50 21.09 22.22 16.65
N VAL A 51 22.24 22.31 15.98
CA VAL A 51 22.53 21.53 14.78
C VAL A 51 23.17 20.21 15.22
N TYR A 52 22.46 19.10 14.97
CA TYR A 52 22.98 17.76 15.21
C TYR A 52 23.45 17.13 13.90
N GLU A 53 24.77 16.95 13.77
CA GLU A 53 25.36 16.27 12.63
C GLU A 53 25.25 14.75 12.84
N MET A 54 24.53 14.07 11.95
CA MET A 54 24.39 12.61 11.98
C MET A 54 25.73 11.95 11.66
N ILE A 55 26.24 11.13 12.58
CA ILE A 55 27.50 10.40 12.42
C ILE A 55 27.28 9.01 11.84
N ALA A 56 28.31 8.49 11.15
CA ALA A 56 28.34 7.10 10.69
C ALA A 56 28.34 6.12 11.86
N LEU A 57 27.86 4.91 11.61
CA LEU A 57 27.92 3.82 12.58
C LEU A 57 29.38 3.39 12.80
N ASN A 58 29.69 3.00 14.04
CA ASN A 58 30.95 2.34 14.34
C ASN A 58 30.96 0.90 13.78
N GLU A 59 32.12 0.24 13.83
CA GLU A 59 32.30 -1.12 13.30
C GLU A 59 31.34 -2.14 13.94
N THR A 60 31.17 -2.09 15.27
CA THR A 60 30.31 -3.01 16.03
C THR A 60 28.85 -2.88 15.62
N ASP A 61 28.33 -1.65 15.54
CA ASP A 61 26.94 -1.37 15.16
C ASP A 61 26.71 -1.67 13.67
N SER A 62 27.71 -1.41 12.83
CA SER A 62 27.68 -1.74 11.40
C SER A 62 27.60 -3.25 11.18
N LYS A 63 28.41 -4.03 11.92
CA LYS A 63 28.39 -5.49 11.90
C LYS A 63 27.04 -6.02 12.36
N SER A 64 26.54 -5.51 13.49
CA SER A 64 25.22 -5.89 14.02
C SER A 64 24.10 -5.62 13.01
N LEU A 65 24.08 -4.44 12.39
CA LEU A 65 23.11 -4.09 11.35
C LEU A 65 23.20 -5.03 10.14
N PHE A 66 24.42 -5.33 9.69
CA PHE A 66 24.65 -6.20 8.55
C PHE A 66 24.16 -7.64 8.82
N CYS A 67 24.50 -8.22 9.96
CA CYS A 67 24.02 -9.55 10.38
C CYS A 67 22.48 -9.59 10.47
N ASN A 68 21.88 -8.56 11.05
CA ASN A 68 20.42 -8.42 11.14
C ASN A 68 19.76 -8.37 9.75
N CYS A 69 20.42 -7.79 8.75
CA CYS A 69 19.88 -7.73 7.38
C CYS A 69 19.88 -9.08 6.66
N LEU A 70 20.86 -9.94 6.97
CA LEU A 70 21.00 -11.27 6.37
C LEU A 70 20.17 -12.36 7.07
N TYR A 71 19.64 -12.09 8.27
CA TYR A 71 18.94 -13.07 9.11
C TYR A 71 19.80 -14.30 9.46
N VAL A 72 21.12 -14.12 9.56
CA VAL A 72 22.08 -15.18 9.89
C VAL A 72 22.66 -14.89 11.27
N GLN A 73 22.71 -15.90 12.14
CA GLN A 73 23.41 -15.81 13.44
C GLN A 73 24.92 -15.80 13.20
N GLU A 74 25.71 -15.07 14.01
CA GLU A 74 27.15 -14.94 13.77
C GLU A 74 27.88 -16.29 13.72
N GLU A 75 27.37 -17.29 14.45
CA GLU A 75 27.92 -18.64 14.54
C GLU A 75 27.68 -19.49 13.29
N GLU A 76 26.81 -19.07 12.37
CA GLU A 76 26.47 -19.76 11.12
C GLU A 76 27.31 -19.29 9.92
N TRP A 77 28.23 -18.36 10.14
CA TRP A 77 29.07 -17.78 9.08
C TRP A 77 30.21 -18.73 8.70
N PRO A 78 30.51 -18.90 7.41
CA PRO A 78 31.72 -19.61 7.01
C PRO A 78 32.97 -18.88 7.50
N ASP A 79 33.96 -19.60 8.06
CA ASP A 79 35.20 -19.02 8.62
C ASP A 79 35.93 -18.06 7.65
N HIS A 80 35.89 -18.35 6.34
CA HIS A 80 36.51 -17.51 5.30
C HIS A 80 35.78 -16.18 5.03
N PHE A 81 34.56 -16.03 5.54
CA PHE A 81 33.77 -14.81 5.39
C PHE A 81 34.10 -13.78 6.47
N GLU A 82 34.77 -14.17 7.57
CA GLU A 82 35.17 -13.30 8.68
C GLU A 82 36.16 -12.20 8.25
N GLU A 83 37.09 -12.51 7.35
CA GLU A 83 38.01 -11.52 6.77
C GLU A 83 37.32 -10.66 5.70
N SER A 84 36.32 -11.22 5.00
CA SER A 84 35.67 -10.55 3.87
C SER A 84 34.67 -9.49 4.29
N TRP A 85 33.98 -9.63 5.43
CA TRP A 85 32.97 -8.63 5.81
C TRP A 85 33.57 -7.30 6.28
N LYS A 86 34.78 -7.31 6.86
CA LYS A 86 35.46 -6.08 7.29
C LYS A 86 35.75 -5.16 6.11
N GLU A 87 36.38 -5.71 5.07
CA GLU A 87 36.64 -5.00 3.80
C GLU A 87 35.34 -4.46 3.18
N ILE A 88 34.25 -5.25 3.26
CA ILE A 88 32.94 -4.87 2.73
C ILE A 88 32.32 -3.71 3.54
N LEU A 89 32.41 -3.73 4.86
CA LEU A 89 31.88 -2.67 5.72
C LEU A 89 32.69 -1.38 5.63
N GLU A 90 34.02 -1.48 5.42
CA GLU A 90 34.87 -0.32 5.15
C GLU A 90 34.39 0.43 3.90
N VAL A 91 34.01 -0.28 2.84
CA VAL A 91 33.46 0.32 1.61
C VAL A 91 32.11 1.01 1.86
N CYS A 92 31.33 0.52 2.82
CA CYS A 92 30.07 1.15 3.21
C CYS A 92 30.27 2.44 4.03
N GLY A 93 31.47 2.68 4.57
CA GLY A 93 31.80 3.88 5.34
C GLY A 93 30.93 4.09 6.59
N GLY A 94 30.41 3.00 7.18
CA GLY A 94 29.49 3.05 8.33
C GLY A 94 28.11 3.64 8.02
N LEU A 95 27.73 3.83 6.74
CA LEU A 95 26.42 4.37 6.37
C LEU A 95 25.35 3.26 6.44
N PRO A 96 24.28 3.43 7.26
CA PRO A 96 23.26 2.39 7.43
C PRO A 96 22.63 1.91 6.12
N LEU A 97 22.29 2.83 5.21
CA LEU A 97 21.69 2.47 3.91
C LEU A 97 22.67 1.71 3.01
N ALA A 98 23.95 2.08 3.01
CA ALA A 98 24.97 1.38 2.23
C ALA A 98 25.14 -0.06 2.72
N ILE A 99 25.15 -0.25 4.04
CA ILE A 99 25.19 -1.56 4.69
C ILE A 99 23.97 -2.40 4.29
N ILE A 100 22.77 -1.83 4.38
CA ILE A 100 21.51 -2.51 4.03
C ILE A 100 21.49 -2.94 2.55
N VAL A 101 21.88 -2.05 1.63
CA VAL A 101 21.94 -2.36 0.18
C VAL A 101 23.00 -3.42 -0.10
N THR A 102 24.16 -3.31 0.54
CA THR A 102 25.26 -4.29 0.38
C THR A 102 24.86 -5.67 0.89
N ALA A 103 24.17 -5.75 2.03
CA ALA A 103 23.60 -7.00 2.52
C ALA A 103 22.58 -7.59 1.54
N GLY A 104 21.75 -6.74 0.91
CA GLY A 104 20.84 -7.16 -0.16
C GLY A 104 21.54 -7.67 -1.42
N PHE A 105 22.67 -7.05 -1.79
CA PHE A 105 23.48 -7.41 -2.96
C PHE A 105 24.17 -8.77 -2.79
N LEU A 106 24.68 -9.07 -1.60
CA LEU A 106 25.46 -10.28 -1.35
C LEU A 106 24.62 -11.58 -1.36
N GLY A 107 23.29 -11.47 -1.37
CA GLY A 107 22.38 -12.61 -1.44
C GLY A 107 22.17 -13.30 -0.10
N ARG A 108 21.31 -14.32 -0.09
CA ARG A 108 20.85 -15.00 1.15
C ARG A 108 21.43 -16.39 1.34
N THR A 109 22.04 -16.94 0.29
CA THR A 109 22.65 -18.27 0.34
C THR A 109 24.17 -18.16 0.45
N SER A 110 24.82 -19.14 1.09
CA SER A 110 26.28 -19.18 1.19
C SER A 110 26.98 -19.13 -0.18
N ALA A 111 26.39 -19.75 -1.21
CA ALA A 111 26.93 -19.71 -2.57
C ALA A 111 26.85 -18.32 -3.23
N GLU A 112 25.73 -17.61 -3.04
CA GLU A 112 25.58 -16.23 -3.49
C GLU A 112 26.53 -15.29 -2.76
N LEU A 113 26.64 -15.45 -1.43
CA LEU A 113 27.53 -14.66 -0.57
C LEU A 113 28.97 -14.75 -1.05
N SER A 114 29.49 -15.95 -1.32
CA SER A 114 30.85 -16.12 -1.83
C SER A 114 31.03 -15.48 -3.22
N LEU A 115 30.11 -15.73 -4.17
CA LEU A 115 30.21 -15.23 -5.54
C LEU A 115 30.12 -13.69 -5.61
N GLN A 116 29.18 -13.10 -4.88
CA GLN A 116 28.94 -11.66 -4.88
C GLN A 116 30.00 -10.91 -4.07
N SER A 117 30.51 -11.50 -3.00
CA SER A 117 31.67 -10.97 -2.28
C SER A 117 32.89 -10.83 -3.20
N GLU A 118 33.21 -11.86 -3.99
CA GLU A 118 34.31 -11.77 -4.96
C GLU A 118 34.08 -10.69 -6.03
N LYS A 119 32.85 -10.57 -6.54
CA LYS A 119 32.50 -9.52 -7.51
C LYS A 119 32.66 -8.13 -6.89
N LEU A 120 32.20 -7.94 -5.65
CA LEU A 120 32.32 -6.68 -4.92
C LEU A 120 33.80 -6.33 -4.73
N LYS A 121 34.64 -7.28 -4.30
CA LYS A 121 36.10 -7.11 -4.18
C LYS A 121 36.78 -6.72 -5.49
N LYS A 122 36.35 -7.29 -6.62
CA LYS A 122 36.85 -6.94 -7.96
C LYS A 122 36.33 -5.59 -8.46
N ALA A 123 35.11 -5.21 -8.06
CA ALA A 123 34.46 -3.97 -8.47
C ALA A 123 34.88 -2.77 -7.61
N ILE A 124 35.40 -3.00 -6.40
CA ILE A 124 36.17 -2.03 -5.64
C ILE A 124 37.46 -1.79 -6.45
N PRO A 125 37.63 -0.64 -7.12
CA PRO A 125 38.88 -0.37 -7.79
C PRO A 125 39.98 -0.35 -6.74
N SER A 126 41.14 -0.96 -7.05
CA SER A 126 42.39 -0.67 -6.32
C SER A 126 42.54 0.85 -6.20
N GLU A 127 43.08 1.34 -5.08
CA GLU A 127 43.21 2.74 -4.59
C GLU A 127 43.82 3.80 -5.56
N LEU A 128 43.79 3.58 -6.87
CA LEU A 128 44.39 4.39 -7.92
C LEU A 128 43.38 4.92 -8.96
N ASP A 129 42.07 4.72 -8.78
CA ASP A 129 41.07 5.32 -9.67
C ASP A 129 40.57 6.66 -9.10
N GLU A 130 41.11 7.78 -9.61
CA GLU A 130 40.77 9.17 -9.27
C GLU A 130 39.29 9.54 -9.57
N SER A 131 38.50 8.59 -10.10
CA SER A 131 37.10 8.76 -10.50
C SER A 131 36.14 8.96 -9.32
N TYR A 132 36.45 8.47 -8.12
CA TYR A 132 35.58 8.59 -6.95
C TYR A 132 36.39 9.12 -5.76
N PRO A 133 36.13 10.35 -5.26
CA PRO A 133 36.71 10.77 -4.00
C PRO A 133 36.21 9.83 -2.88
N GLU A 134 37.04 9.61 -1.84
CA GLU A 134 36.70 8.84 -0.62
C GLU A 134 35.37 9.29 0.06
N SER A 135 34.81 10.42 -0.37
CA SER A 135 33.64 11.09 0.17
C SER A 135 32.27 10.58 -0.32
N GLN A 136 32.17 9.56 -1.18
CA GLN A 136 30.87 9.05 -1.66
C GLN A 136 30.67 7.51 -1.63
N PRO A 137 30.83 6.86 -0.47
CA PRO A 137 30.65 5.40 -0.34
C PRO A 137 29.28 4.90 -0.82
N MET A 138 28.22 5.67 -0.56
CA MET A 138 26.86 5.30 -1.00
C MET A 138 26.71 5.26 -2.52
N ARG A 139 27.29 6.22 -3.24
CA ARG A 139 27.20 6.27 -4.72
C ARG A 139 27.87 5.04 -5.32
N LYS A 140 29.07 4.70 -4.84
CA LYS A 140 29.81 3.50 -5.25
C LYS A 140 29.01 2.21 -5.04
N ILE A 141 28.38 2.03 -3.86
CA ILE A 141 27.54 0.85 -3.58
C ILE A 141 26.33 0.78 -4.52
N LEU A 142 25.69 1.91 -4.82
CA LEU A 142 24.56 1.96 -5.75
C LEU A 142 24.99 1.67 -7.20
N ASP A 143 26.14 2.18 -7.64
CA ASP A 143 26.69 1.90 -8.97
C ASP A 143 27.00 0.41 -9.15
N ILE A 144 27.63 -0.22 -8.15
CA ILE A 144 27.91 -1.67 -8.16
C ILE A 144 26.61 -2.48 -8.18
N SER A 145 25.67 -2.13 -7.30
CA SER A 145 24.38 -2.81 -7.19
C SER A 145 23.56 -2.67 -8.47
N TYR A 146 23.56 -1.48 -9.08
CA TYR A 146 22.91 -1.21 -10.35
C TYR A 146 23.58 -1.99 -11.49
N ALA A 147 24.91 -2.00 -11.57
CA ALA A 147 25.65 -2.68 -12.62
C ALA A 147 25.34 -4.19 -12.70
N ASP A 148 25.14 -4.85 -11.56
CA ASP A 148 24.80 -6.29 -11.47
C ASP A 148 23.33 -6.61 -11.83
N LEU A 149 22.45 -5.62 -11.92
CA LEU A 149 21.06 -5.86 -12.35
C LEU A 149 20.99 -6.32 -13.82
N PRO A 150 20.14 -7.31 -14.15
CA PRO A 150 19.80 -7.63 -15.53
C PRO A 150 19.23 -6.41 -16.27
N GLN A 151 19.51 -6.29 -17.57
CA GLN A 151 19.12 -5.11 -18.36
C GLN A 151 17.61 -4.77 -18.30
N PRO A 152 16.65 -5.72 -18.41
CA PRO A 152 15.23 -5.39 -18.26
C PRO A 152 14.90 -4.82 -16.87
N LEU A 153 15.54 -5.36 -15.82
CA LEU A 153 15.35 -4.92 -14.45
C LEU A 153 15.93 -3.52 -14.20
N LYS A 154 17.06 -3.17 -14.83
CA LYS A 154 17.62 -1.80 -14.81
C LYS A 154 16.59 -0.77 -15.29
N PHE A 155 15.87 -1.06 -16.39
CA PHE A 155 14.85 -0.15 -16.89
C PHE A 155 13.62 -0.09 -15.98
N CYS A 156 13.20 -1.21 -15.39
CA CYS A 156 12.13 -1.22 -14.39
C CYS A 156 12.52 -0.40 -13.15
N PHE A 157 13.77 -0.49 -12.72
CA PHE A 157 14.29 0.27 -11.59
C PHE A 157 14.35 1.77 -11.89
N LEU A 158 14.90 2.16 -13.05
CA LEU A 158 14.87 3.55 -13.51
C LEU A 158 13.44 4.07 -13.69
N TYR A 159 12.45 3.22 -14.00
CA TYR A 159 11.06 3.66 -14.16
C TYR A 159 10.48 4.28 -12.88
N LEU A 160 11.04 3.97 -11.71
CA LEU A 160 10.57 4.50 -10.43
C LEU A 160 10.74 6.02 -10.30
N THR A 161 11.62 6.66 -11.07
CA THR A 161 11.73 8.13 -11.11
C THR A 161 10.52 8.81 -11.76
N ALA A 162 9.61 8.04 -12.35
CA ALA A 162 8.30 8.53 -12.82
C ALA A 162 7.31 8.80 -11.68
N PHE A 163 7.65 8.43 -10.45
CA PHE A 163 6.89 8.73 -9.23
C PHE A 163 7.68 9.72 -8.38
N SER A 164 7.04 10.42 -7.45
CA SER A 164 7.77 11.23 -6.48
C SER A 164 8.50 10.33 -5.46
N GLY A 165 9.70 10.76 -5.04
CA GLY A 165 10.44 10.08 -3.98
C GLY A 165 9.61 9.97 -2.68
N ASN A 166 9.76 8.86 -1.95
CA ASN A 166 9.04 8.58 -0.69
C ASN A 166 7.50 8.48 -0.77
N TYR A 167 6.93 8.35 -1.98
CA TYR A 167 5.51 8.03 -2.19
C TYR A 167 5.26 6.52 -2.21
N ASP A 168 4.13 6.07 -1.65
CA ASP A 168 3.75 4.65 -1.67
C ASP A 168 3.26 4.22 -3.06
N ILE A 169 4.09 3.49 -3.78
CA ILE A 169 3.81 2.99 -5.12
C ILE A 169 3.20 1.59 -5.02
N LYS A 170 1.92 1.45 -5.36
CA LYS A 170 1.25 0.14 -5.38
C LYS A 170 1.90 -0.81 -6.40
N LYS A 171 2.21 -2.05 -5.98
CA LYS A 171 2.86 -3.08 -6.80
C LYS A 171 2.11 -3.30 -8.11
N ASP A 172 0.80 -3.50 -8.02
CA ASP A 172 0.00 -3.81 -9.20
C ASP A 172 -0.03 -2.66 -10.22
N ARG A 173 -0.03 -1.41 -9.76
CA ARG A 173 0.01 -0.22 -10.63
C ARG A 173 1.36 -0.12 -11.34
N LEU A 174 2.45 -0.36 -10.61
CA LEU A 174 3.81 -0.34 -11.13
C LEU A 174 4.05 -1.44 -12.17
N VAL A 175 3.69 -2.68 -11.86
CA VAL A 175 3.89 -3.82 -12.76
C VAL A 175 3.11 -3.65 -14.06
N ARG A 176 1.82 -3.25 -14.00
CA ARG A 176 1.03 -3.00 -15.22
C ARG A 176 1.61 -1.90 -16.10
N ARG A 177 2.19 -0.86 -15.50
CA ARG A 177 2.91 0.19 -16.23
C ARG A 177 4.18 -0.35 -16.89
N TRP A 178 4.98 -1.18 -16.20
CA TRP A 178 6.16 -1.83 -16.80
C TRP A 178 5.80 -2.72 -18.00
N VAL A 179 4.71 -3.49 -17.89
CA VAL A 179 4.18 -4.30 -19.00
C VAL A 179 3.76 -3.41 -20.17
N ALA A 180 2.99 -2.35 -19.91
CA ALA A 180 2.49 -1.45 -20.96
C ALA A 180 3.62 -0.71 -21.69
N GLU A 181 4.68 -0.30 -21.00
CA GLU A 181 5.87 0.27 -21.62
C GLU A 181 6.64 -0.73 -22.50
N GLY A 182 6.50 -2.03 -22.20
CA GLY A 182 7.27 -3.11 -22.81
C GLY A 182 8.65 -3.31 -22.18
N LEU A 183 8.79 -2.98 -20.89
CA LEU A 183 10.04 -3.20 -20.14
C LEU A 183 10.22 -4.68 -19.75
N ILE A 184 9.11 -5.42 -19.68
CA ILE A 184 9.10 -6.83 -19.36
C ILE A 184 9.10 -7.63 -20.67
N PRO A 185 10.14 -8.44 -20.94
CA PRO A 185 10.21 -9.22 -22.17
C PRO A 185 9.15 -10.32 -22.18
N GLU A 186 8.48 -10.49 -23.31
CA GLU A 186 7.57 -11.63 -23.53
C GLU A 186 8.41 -12.93 -23.61
N ARG A 187 8.29 -13.79 -22.61
CA ARG A 187 8.95 -15.12 -22.59
C ARG A 187 7.92 -16.21 -22.84
N HIS A 188 8.25 -17.19 -23.68
CA HIS A 188 7.40 -18.36 -23.87
C HIS A 188 7.28 -19.14 -22.55
N GLY A 189 6.08 -19.17 -21.96
CA GLY A 189 5.76 -20.01 -20.81
C GLY A 189 5.43 -19.27 -19.50
N ASN A 190 5.87 -18.02 -19.32
CA ASN A 190 5.56 -17.21 -18.13
C ASN A 190 4.73 -15.98 -18.51
N SER A 191 3.76 -15.60 -17.67
CA SER A 191 3.00 -14.37 -17.90
C SER A 191 3.88 -13.13 -17.71
N SER A 192 3.56 -12.04 -18.44
CA SER A 192 4.24 -10.75 -18.24
C SER A 192 4.04 -10.23 -16.82
N TRP A 193 2.92 -10.58 -16.18
CA TRP A 193 2.68 -10.27 -14.77
C TRP A 193 3.66 -10.97 -13.84
N GLU A 194 3.78 -12.30 -13.91
CA GLU A 194 4.67 -13.07 -13.02
C GLU A 194 6.13 -12.64 -13.17
N THR A 195 6.55 -12.32 -14.40
CA THR A 195 7.89 -11.78 -14.64
C THR A 195 8.06 -10.40 -14.00
N GLY A 196 7.04 -9.54 -14.09
CA GLY A 196 7.06 -8.21 -13.46
C GLY A 196 7.02 -8.28 -11.93
N GLU A 197 6.27 -9.21 -11.36
CA GLU A 197 6.23 -9.48 -9.92
C GLU A 197 7.59 -9.99 -9.43
N SER A 198 8.21 -10.94 -10.15
CA SER A 198 9.57 -11.40 -9.83
C SER A 198 10.61 -10.27 -9.88
N TYR A 199 10.49 -9.32 -10.82
CA TYR A 199 11.36 -8.14 -10.88
C TYR A 199 11.15 -7.20 -9.69
N PHE A 200 9.90 -6.98 -9.30
CA PHE A 200 9.58 -6.20 -8.10
C PHE A 200 10.16 -6.84 -6.84
N ASP A 201 9.98 -8.15 -6.68
CA ASP A 201 10.50 -8.91 -5.54
C ASP A 201 12.03 -8.94 -5.53
N GLU A 202 12.69 -8.98 -6.70
CA GLU A 202 14.15 -8.88 -6.81
C GLU A 202 14.69 -7.50 -6.35
N LEU A 203 14.00 -6.41 -6.68
CA LEU A 203 14.40 -5.08 -6.20
C LEU A 203 14.25 -4.95 -4.67
N ILE A 204 13.21 -5.58 -4.10
CA ILE A 204 13.04 -5.65 -2.63
C ILE A 204 14.11 -6.54 -2.01
N SER A 205 14.41 -7.69 -2.59
CA SER A 205 15.39 -8.63 -2.04
C SER A 205 16.79 -8.03 -2.03
N ARG A 206 17.15 -7.27 -3.08
CA ARG A 206 18.38 -6.47 -3.18
C ARG A 206 18.37 -5.19 -2.33
N ARG A 207 17.27 -4.90 -1.62
CA ARG A 207 17.08 -3.71 -0.77
C ARG A 207 17.23 -2.37 -1.51
N LEU A 208 17.01 -2.37 -2.83
CA LEU A 208 17.05 -1.16 -3.66
C LEU A 208 15.74 -0.36 -3.59
N ILE A 209 14.65 -1.03 -3.24
CA ILE A 209 13.37 -0.40 -2.91
C ILE A 209 12.87 -0.92 -1.55
N GLN A 210 12.12 -0.08 -0.84
CA GLN A 210 11.58 -0.42 0.47
C GLN A 210 10.16 -0.98 0.32
N PRO A 211 9.82 -2.11 0.97
CA PRO A 211 8.47 -2.64 0.91
C PRO A 211 7.48 -1.74 1.66
N ALA A 212 6.33 -1.47 1.05
CA ALA A 212 5.20 -0.80 1.68
C ALA A 212 4.10 -1.82 2.01
N PHE A 213 3.56 -1.73 3.22
CA PHE A 213 2.51 -2.62 3.73
C PHE A 213 1.31 -1.79 4.17
N ASP A 214 0.08 -2.28 3.96
CA ASP A 214 -1.16 -1.63 4.38
C ASP A 214 -1.76 -2.22 5.67
N GLY A 215 -1.00 -3.05 6.38
CA GLY A 215 -1.43 -3.74 7.59
C GLY A 215 -2.34 -4.95 7.36
N ASN A 216 -2.83 -5.17 6.14
CA ASN A 216 -3.80 -6.24 5.82
C ASN A 216 -3.13 -7.53 5.29
N ASP A 217 -1.85 -7.49 4.96
CA ASP A 217 -1.08 -8.58 4.35
C ASP A 217 0.37 -8.60 4.90
N ASP A 218 1.03 -9.76 4.91
CA ASP A 218 2.49 -9.87 5.19
C ASP A 218 3.31 -9.67 3.91
N GLN A 219 2.66 -9.67 2.75
CA GLN A 219 3.28 -9.35 1.47
C GLN A 219 3.30 -7.83 1.24
N PRO A 220 4.37 -7.30 0.63
CA PRO A 220 4.39 -5.90 0.22
C PRO A 220 3.29 -5.62 -0.81
N ILE A 221 2.36 -4.73 -0.47
CA ILE A 221 1.31 -4.25 -1.38
C ILE A 221 1.85 -3.20 -2.37
N GLY A 222 3.05 -2.71 -2.09
CA GLY A 222 3.73 -1.68 -2.84
C GLY A 222 5.15 -1.47 -2.35
N CYS A 223 5.75 -0.36 -2.78
CA CYS A 223 7.09 0.04 -2.37
C CYS A 223 7.21 1.55 -2.21
N THR A 224 8.23 1.97 -1.48
CA THR A 224 8.77 3.34 -1.50
C THR A 224 10.20 3.30 -2.01
N VAL A 225 10.65 4.40 -2.61
CA VAL A 225 12.06 4.59 -2.98
C VAL A 225 12.69 5.56 -2.00
N HIS A 226 13.75 5.12 -1.33
CA HIS A 226 14.50 5.95 -0.41
C HIS A 226 15.09 7.17 -1.16
N GLY A 227 15.03 8.36 -0.57
CA GLY A 227 15.45 9.61 -1.23
C GLY A 227 16.84 9.57 -1.87
N VAL A 228 17.85 9.00 -1.21
CA VAL A 228 19.21 8.86 -1.77
C VAL A 228 19.26 7.93 -3.00
N VAL A 229 18.47 6.85 -3.00
CA VAL A 229 18.35 5.95 -4.16
C VAL A 229 17.60 6.64 -5.29
N PHE A 230 16.58 7.43 -4.94
CA PHE A 230 15.83 8.23 -5.91
C PHE A 230 16.73 9.25 -6.63
N ASP A 231 17.54 10.01 -5.88
CA ASP A 231 18.47 11.00 -6.46
C ASP A 231 19.54 10.32 -7.33
N PHE A 232 20.00 9.12 -6.93
CA PHE A 232 20.86 8.28 -7.76
C PHE A 232 20.21 7.89 -9.08
N LEU A 233 18.97 7.36 -9.03
CA LEU A 233 18.23 7.01 -10.24
C LEU A 233 17.95 8.23 -11.12
N GLU A 234 17.70 9.40 -10.53
CA GLU A 234 17.52 10.66 -11.24
C GLU A 234 18.81 11.05 -11.97
N SER A 235 19.97 10.94 -11.32
CA SER A 235 21.25 11.23 -11.95
C SER A 235 21.51 10.32 -13.16
N ILE A 236 21.32 9.00 -13.03
CA ILE A 236 21.42 8.07 -14.17
C ILE A 236 20.38 8.41 -15.23
N SER A 237 19.15 8.73 -14.83
CA SER A 237 18.09 9.09 -15.77
C SER A 237 18.42 10.35 -16.58
N THR A 238 19.11 11.33 -15.98
CA THR A 238 19.57 12.52 -16.71
C THR A 238 20.73 12.23 -17.66
N GLU A 239 21.70 11.41 -17.23
CA GLU A 239 22.83 10.97 -18.06
C GLU A 239 22.36 10.14 -19.27
N GLU A 240 21.37 9.26 -19.06
CA GLU A 240 20.82 8.37 -20.09
C GLU A 240 19.64 8.96 -20.89
N ASN A 241 19.17 10.17 -20.54
CA ASN A 241 17.94 10.82 -21.04
C ASN A 241 16.67 9.95 -20.90
N PHE A 242 16.50 9.32 -19.74
CA PHE A 242 15.42 8.36 -19.45
C PHE A 242 14.14 9.00 -18.87
N ILE A 243 14.21 10.19 -18.24
CA ILE A 243 13.06 10.97 -17.71
C ILE A 243 13.40 12.48 -17.78
N THR A 244 12.38 13.34 -17.93
CA THR A 244 12.52 14.81 -17.83
C THR A 244 11.57 15.33 -16.74
N PRO A 245 12.07 15.90 -15.63
CA PRO A 245 11.21 16.45 -14.56
C PRO A 245 10.29 17.56 -15.06
N ALA A 246 9.07 17.64 -14.52
CA ALA A 246 8.19 18.78 -14.76
C ALA A 246 8.72 20.02 -14.02
N GLY A 247 8.74 21.17 -14.70
CA GLY A 247 9.17 22.45 -14.12
C GLY A 247 10.61 22.86 -14.42
N ALA A 248 11.46 21.97 -14.97
CA ALA A 248 12.69 22.41 -15.60
C ALA A 248 12.35 23.25 -16.83
N GLU A 249 12.87 24.48 -16.93
CA GLU A 249 12.81 25.25 -18.17
C GLU A 249 13.26 24.33 -19.30
N LEU A 250 12.36 24.06 -20.26
CA LEU A 250 12.68 23.37 -21.51
C LEU A 250 13.60 24.29 -22.31
N LYS A 251 14.85 24.45 -21.84
CA LYS A 251 15.90 25.23 -22.46
C LYS A 251 16.16 24.61 -23.81
N SER A 252 16.03 25.46 -24.82
CA SER A 252 16.23 25.14 -26.22
C SER A 252 17.53 24.38 -26.43
N GLY A 253 17.45 23.09 -26.71
CA GLY A 253 18.57 22.24 -27.05
C GLY A 253 18.10 21.11 -27.95
N LEU A 254 18.85 20.87 -29.03
CA LEU A 254 18.56 19.85 -30.04
C LEU A 254 18.55 18.46 -29.41
N PHE A 255 17.38 17.84 -29.32
CA PHE A 255 17.17 16.50 -28.77
C PHE A 255 17.55 15.40 -29.80
N PRO A 256 18.52 14.52 -29.52
CA PRO A 256 18.66 13.27 -30.26
C PRO A 256 17.51 12.33 -29.87
N CYS A 257 16.76 11.92 -30.88
CA CYS A 257 15.56 11.11 -30.83
C CYS A 257 15.88 9.65 -30.46
N GLU A 258 15.12 9.01 -29.55
CA GLU A 258 14.73 7.56 -29.50
C GLU A 258 14.37 7.02 -28.09
N ARG A 259 14.65 7.75 -27.00
CA ARG A 259 14.50 7.25 -25.62
C ARG A 259 13.30 7.86 -24.88
N VAL A 260 12.72 7.07 -23.97
CA VAL A 260 11.42 7.29 -23.31
C VAL A 260 11.44 8.58 -22.51
N CYS A 261 10.63 9.59 -22.87
CA CYS A 261 10.37 10.73 -21.98
C CYS A 261 9.15 10.40 -21.11
N ARG A 262 9.29 10.59 -19.80
CA ARG A 262 8.22 10.44 -18.79
C ARG A 262 8.10 11.75 -18.05
N VAL A 263 6.87 12.21 -17.82
CA VAL A 263 6.60 13.46 -17.10
C VAL A 263 5.55 13.17 -16.04
N SER A 264 5.85 13.56 -14.79
CA SER A 264 4.86 13.65 -13.71
C SER A 264 4.51 15.12 -13.54
N LEU A 265 3.25 15.49 -13.77
CA LEU A 265 2.79 16.88 -13.65
C LEU A 265 2.05 17.07 -12.32
N ASP A 266 2.52 17.98 -11.49
CA ASP A 266 1.75 18.52 -10.36
C ASP A 266 0.95 19.73 -10.84
N CYS A 267 -0.38 19.63 -10.87
CA CYS A 267 -1.25 20.64 -11.49
C CYS A 267 -1.58 21.83 -10.57
N GLY A 268 -0.78 22.06 -9.53
CA GLY A 268 -0.81 23.30 -8.74
C GLY A 268 -0.34 24.53 -9.54
N ASP A 269 0.53 24.32 -10.53
CA ASP A 269 1.10 25.38 -11.35
C ASP A 269 0.33 25.61 -12.66
N THR A 270 0.13 26.88 -12.99
CA THR A 270 -0.74 27.43 -14.05
C THR A 270 -0.32 27.12 -15.51
N LEU A 271 0.56 26.17 -15.77
CA LEU A 271 1.27 26.07 -17.05
C LEU A 271 0.74 25.05 -18.08
N ILE A 272 -0.24 24.21 -17.75
CA ILE A 272 -0.69 23.13 -18.67
C ILE A 272 -1.86 23.56 -19.57
N SER A 273 -2.44 24.75 -19.38
CA SER A 273 -3.52 25.24 -20.26
C SER A 273 -3.07 25.62 -21.67
N ASN A 274 -1.76 25.60 -21.97
CA ASN A 274 -1.25 25.95 -23.30
C ASN A 274 -0.92 24.71 -24.13
N THR A 275 -1.58 24.61 -25.29
CA THR A 275 -1.34 23.64 -26.37
C THR A 275 0.15 23.57 -26.77
N TYR A 276 0.90 24.65 -26.52
CA TYR A 276 2.34 24.78 -26.76
C TYR A 276 3.21 23.85 -25.90
N CYS A 277 2.83 23.59 -24.65
CA CYS A 277 3.57 22.66 -23.78
C CYS A 277 3.39 21.21 -24.24
N LEU A 278 2.18 20.82 -24.64
CA LEU A 278 1.87 19.47 -25.14
C LEU A 278 2.55 19.16 -26.48
N LEU A 279 2.79 20.16 -27.33
CA LEU A 279 3.56 19.99 -28.58
C LEU A 279 5.01 19.57 -28.33
N LYS A 280 5.63 20.08 -27.26
CA LYS A 280 6.97 19.66 -26.83
C LYS A 280 6.98 18.22 -26.28
N LEU A 281 5.83 17.71 -25.86
CA LEU A 281 5.65 16.35 -25.35
C LEU A 281 5.23 15.33 -26.42
N SER A 282 5.23 15.72 -27.71
CA SER A 282 4.75 14.86 -28.80
C SER A 282 5.42 13.48 -28.89
N ARG A 283 6.64 13.31 -28.36
CA ARG A 283 7.42 12.05 -28.34
C ARG A 283 7.34 11.26 -27.03
N VAL A 284 6.58 11.74 -26.04
CA VAL A 284 6.40 11.10 -24.73
C VAL A 284 5.70 9.75 -24.88
N ARG A 285 6.17 8.73 -24.15
CA ARG A 285 5.55 7.40 -24.11
C ARG A 285 4.81 7.13 -22.79
N SER A 286 5.18 7.83 -21.71
CA SER A 286 4.54 7.72 -20.40
C SER A 286 4.16 9.08 -19.86
N LEU A 287 2.92 9.24 -19.42
CA LEU A 287 2.46 10.47 -18.79
C LEU A 287 1.65 10.12 -17.55
N ALA A 288 2.09 10.63 -16.41
CA ALA A 288 1.39 10.50 -15.14
C ALA A 288 0.99 11.90 -14.65
N PHE A 289 -0.25 12.01 -14.16
CA PHE A 289 -0.73 13.23 -13.54
C PHE A 289 -0.89 13.05 -12.04
N SER A 290 -0.58 14.11 -11.30
CA SER A 290 -0.85 14.25 -9.88
C SER A 290 -1.55 15.59 -9.62
N GLY A 291 -2.48 15.61 -8.66
CA GLY A 291 -3.23 16.83 -8.33
C GLY A 291 -4.52 17.01 -9.15
N ASP A 292 -4.80 18.24 -9.58
CA ASP A 292 -6.05 18.61 -10.29
C ASP A 292 -5.94 18.38 -11.81
N ALA A 293 -6.60 17.35 -12.33
CA ALA A 293 -6.65 17.01 -13.74
C ALA A 293 -7.84 17.65 -14.51
N GLY A 294 -8.66 18.49 -13.86
CA GLY A 294 -9.84 19.11 -14.49
C GLY A 294 -9.53 20.08 -15.64
N ARG A 295 -8.27 20.49 -15.78
CA ARG A 295 -7.77 21.38 -16.85
C ARG A 295 -7.15 20.64 -18.04
N ILE A 296 -7.04 19.31 -17.98
CA ILE A 296 -6.47 18.53 -19.08
C ILE A 296 -7.38 18.69 -20.29
N SER A 297 -6.88 19.39 -21.31
CA SER A 297 -7.59 19.60 -22.56
C SER A 297 -6.70 19.18 -23.73
N ASN A 298 -7.25 18.29 -24.57
CA ASN A 298 -6.69 17.84 -25.85
C ASN A 298 -5.31 17.13 -25.77
N LEU A 299 -5.33 15.81 -25.60
CA LEU A 299 -4.12 14.97 -25.63
C LEU A 299 -3.73 14.46 -27.03
N CYS A 300 -4.42 14.89 -28.10
CA CYS A 300 -4.23 14.35 -29.45
C CYS A 300 -2.80 14.55 -30.02
N ALA A 301 -2.02 15.48 -29.46
CA ALA A 301 -0.63 15.72 -29.85
C ALA A 301 0.32 14.58 -29.43
N LEU A 302 -0.05 13.76 -28.45
CA LEU A 302 0.81 12.74 -27.81
C LEU A 302 0.75 11.39 -28.54
N LYS A 303 1.00 11.37 -29.84
CA LYS A 303 0.76 10.18 -30.70
C LYS A 303 1.56 8.93 -30.31
N TYR A 304 2.65 9.07 -29.56
CA TYR A 304 3.51 7.97 -29.11
C TYR A 304 3.20 7.46 -27.69
N LEU A 305 2.17 8.00 -27.05
CA LEU A 305 1.82 7.66 -25.67
C LEU A 305 1.37 6.21 -25.56
N ARG A 306 1.99 5.46 -24.64
CA ARG A 306 1.68 4.07 -24.28
C ARG A 306 1.04 3.98 -22.89
N VAL A 307 1.45 4.84 -21.97
CA VAL A 307 0.92 4.87 -20.60
C VAL A 307 0.34 6.26 -20.33
N LEU A 308 -0.95 6.30 -20.03
CA LEU A 308 -1.64 7.47 -19.50
C LEU A 308 -2.22 7.11 -18.14
N ASP A 309 -1.66 7.69 -17.09
CA ASP A 309 -2.11 7.44 -15.74
C ASP A 309 -2.65 8.72 -15.09
N LEU A 310 -3.96 8.70 -14.86
CA LEU A 310 -4.75 9.76 -14.25
C LEU A 310 -5.33 9.32 -12.90
N GLU A 311 -4.82 8.24 -12.31
CA GLU A 311 -5.34 7.72 -11.04
C GLU A 311 -5.15 8.73 -9.91
N ASP A 312 -6.13 8.78 -9.01
CA ASP A 312 -6.18 9.64 -7.82
C ASP A 312 -6.11 11.16 -8.13
N THR A 313 -6.40 11.55 -9.38
CA THR A 313 -6.50 12.95 -9.77
C THR A 313 -7.86 13.55 -9.40
N LYS A 314 -7.84 14.83 -9.00
CA LYS A 314 -9.06 15.62 -8.69
C LYS A 314 -9.57 16.32 -9.94
N GLY A 315 -10.85 16.65 -10.01
CA GLY A 315 -11.43 17.50 -11.06
C GLY A 315 -11.53 16.87 -12.45
N LEU A 316 -11.03 15.65 -12.67
CA LEU A 316 -11.19 14.94 -13.95
C LEU A 316 -12.63 14.42 -14.08
N GLU A 317 -13.36 15.03 -15.01
CA GLU A 317 -14.73 14.63 -15.40
C GLU A 317 -14.76 14.05 -16.82
N ASN A 318 -15.96 13.76 -17.34
CA ASN A 318 -16.14 13.17 -18.67
C ASN A 318 -15.66 14.08 -19.84
N LYS A 319 -15.56 15.40 -19.60
CA LYS A 319 -15.25 16.38 -20.64
C LYS A 319 -13.81 16.22 -21.14
N GLY A 320 -13.63 16.15 -22.46
CA GLY A 320 -12.30 16.08 -23.10
C GLY A 320 -11.70 14.67 -23.20
N LEU A 321 -12.34 13.65 -22.61
CA LEU A 321 -11.90 12.25 -22.70
C LEU A 321 -11.93 11.70 -24.13
N GLU A 322 -12.75 12.26 -25.03
CA GLU A 322 -12.79 11.88 -26.45
C GLU A 322 -11.42 12.01 -27.14
N SER A 323 -10.60 12.98 -26.71
CA SER A 323 -9.26 13.19 -27.26
C SER A 323 -8.33 12.00 -27.02
N ILE A 324 -8.54 11.23 -25.93
CA ILE A 324 -7.76 10.03 -25.58
C ILE A 324 -7.91 8.94 -26.64
N GLY A 325 -9.07 8.85 -27.31
CA GLY A 325 -9.30 7.86 -28.36
C GLY A 325 -8.38 8.03 -29.59
N HIS A 326 -7.71 9.17 -29.74
CA HIS A 326 -6.73 9.39 -30.82
C HIS A 326 -5.34 8.81 -30.49
N LEU A 327 -5.12 8.30 -29.28
CA LEU A 327 -3.85 7.75 -28.82
C LEU A 327 -3.71 6.28 -29.25
N SER A 328 -3.48 6.04 -30.53
CA SER A 328 -3.49 4.70 -31.13
C SER A 328 -2.45 3.72 -30.58
N LEU A 329 -1.41 4.21 -29.88
CA LEU A 329 -0.35 3.39 -29.25
C LEU A 329 -0.59 3.15 -27.76
N LEU A 330 -1.70 3.65 -27.20
CA LEU A 330 -1.99 3.56 -25.78
C LEU A 330 -2.24 2.11 -25.37
N ARG A 331 -1.54 1.68 -24.32
CA ARG A 331 -1.58 0.33 -23.73
C ARG A 331 -2.12 0.36 -22.31
N TYR A 332 -1.82 1.39 -21.53
CA TYR A 332 -2.33 1.59 -20.16
C TYR A 332 -3.15 2.86 -20.07
N LEU A 333 -4.35 2.74 -19.52
CA LEU A 333 -5.20 3.88 -19.16
C LEU A 333 -5.73 3.70 -17.74
N GLY A 334 -5.27 4.56 -16.82
CA GLY A 334 -5.70 4.57 -15.43
C GLY A 334 -6.59 5.77 -15.12
N PHE A 335 -7.86 5.51 -14.77
CA PHE A 335 -8.81 6.51 -14.24
C PHE A 335 -9.12 6.30 -12.76
N GLY A 336 -8.45 5.36 -12.11
CA GLY A 336 -8.84 4.90 -10.79
C GLY A 336 -8.94 6.02 -9.76
N GLY A 337 -10.05 6.15 -9.04
CA GLY A 337 -10.25 7.20 -8.03
C GLY A 337 -10.63 8.58 -8.57
N THR A 338 -10.95 8.71 -9.86
CA THR A 338 -11.44 9.95 -10.49
C THR A 338 -12.97 10.02 -10.51
N ASP A 339 -13.52 11.21 -10.82
CA ASP A 339 -14.96 11.47 -10.92
C ASP A 339 -15.58 11.06 -12.28
N VAL A 340 -14.84 10.33 -13.12
CA VAL A 340 -15.33 9.86 -14.42
C VAL A 340 -16.54 8.94 -14.24
N THR A 341 -17.59 9.21 -15.03
CA THR A 341 -18.87 8.48 -14.95
C THR A 341 -19.20 7.73 -16.25
N VAL A 342 -18.66 8.17 -17.39
CA VAL A 342 -18.91 7.56 -18.71
C VAL A 342 -17.62 7.51 -19.52
N LEU A 343 -17.35 6.36 -20.14
CA LEU A 343 -16.27 6.23 -21.12
C LEU A 343 -16.78 6.60 -22.52
N PRO A 344 -16.13 7.50 -23.25
CA PRO A 344 -16.49 7.83 -24.63
C PRO A 344 -16.14 6.67 -25.58
N GLU A 345 -16.92 6.51 -26.66
CA GLU A 345 -16.73 5.44 -27.66
C GLU A 345 -15.30 5.32 -28.21
N PRO A 346 -14.58 6.42 -28.52
CA PRO A 346 -13.23 6.36 -29.05
C PRO A 346 -12.21 5.63 -28.14
N ILE A 347 -12.38 5.66 -26.81
CA ILE A 347 -11.49 4.92 -25.89
C ILE A 347 -11.72 3.41 -26.03
N MET A 348 -12.96 2.98 -26.23
CA MET A 348 -13.30 1.57 -26.42
C MET A 348 -12.86 1.03 -27.79
N ALA A 349 -12.51 1.93 -28.71
CA ALA A 349 -11.96 1.62 -30.03
C ALA A 349 -10.41 1.55 -30.07
N LEU A 350 -9.72 1.72 -28.95
CA LEU A 350 -8.26 1.63 -28.89
C LEU A 350 -7.79 0.17 -29.06
N GLU A 351 -7.08 -0.11 -30.16
CA GLU A 351 -6.63 -1.47 -30.52
C GLU A 351 -5.46 -1.99 -29.69
N GLN A 352 -4.62 -1.10 -29.16
CA GLN A 352 -3.42 -1.48 -28.40
C GLN A 352 -3.63 -1.51 -26.89
N LEU A 353 -4.84 -1.17 -26.41
CA LEU A 353 -5.11 -1.04 -24.98
C LEU A 353 -5.06 -2.43 -24.30
N THR A 354 -4.12 -2.61 -23.38
CA THR A 354 -3.94 -3.84 -22.59
C THR A 354 -4.50 -3.72 -21.18
N THR A 355 -4.47 -2.52 -20.59
CA THR A 355 -4.94 -2.28 -19.22
C THR A 355 -5.87 -1.08 -19.18
N LEU A 356 -7.06 -1.30 -18.61
CA LEU A 356 -8.03 -0.25 -18.30
C LEU A 356 -8.41 -0.32 -16.82
N ASP A 357 -8.04 0.71 -16.06
CA ASP A 357 -8.38 0.83 -14.64
C ASP A 357 -9.46 1.89 -14.41
N LEU A 358 -10.62 1.43 -13.96
CA LEU A 358 -11.83 2.19 -13.64
C LEU A 358 -12.22 2.03 -12.16
N ARG A 359 -11.35 1.46 -11.31
CA ARG A 359 -11.65 1.26 -9.88
C ARG A 359 -11.92 2.61 -9.21
N ARG A 360 -12.85 2.67 -8.27
CA ARG A 360 -13.27 3.89 -7.57
C ARG A 360 -13.76 5.02 -8.50
N THR A 361 -14.13 4.70 -9.74
CA THR A 361 -14.88 5.61 -10.62
C THR A 361 -16.38 5.34 -10.50
N ARG A 362 -17.21 6.14 -11.18
CA ARG A 362 -18.66 5.91 -11.29
C ARG A 362 -19.07 5.24 -12.60
N VAL A 363 -18.10 4.73 -13.38
CA VAL A 363 -18.39 3.97 -14.60
C VAL A 363 -18.97 2.60 -14.21
N ARG A 364 -20.18 2.31 -14.71
CA ARG A 364 -20.92 1.07 -14.39
C ARG A 364 -21.27 0.21 -15.61
N ARG A 365 -21.05 0.70 -16.82
CA ARG A 365 -21.32 -0.02 -18.08
C ARG A 365 -20.27 0.31 -19.13
N LEU A 366 -19.92 -0.67 -19.95
CA LEU A 366 -19.13 -0.45 -21.16
C LEU A 366 -20.06 -0.20 -22.36
N LEU A 367 -19.66 0.68 -23.27
CA LEU A 367 -20.40 0.90 -24.51
C LEU A 367 -20.29 -0.34 -25.44
N PRO A 368 -21.30 -0.64 -26.28
CA PRO A 368 -21.32 -1.84 -27.13
C PRO A 368 -20.18 -1.90 -28.16
N VAL A 369 -19.62 -0.75 -28.50
CA VAL A 369 -18.52 -0.57 -29.46
C VAL A 369 -17.21 -0.99 -28.80
N LEU A 370 -16.96 -2.29 -28.75
CA LEU A 370 -15.62 -2.84 -28.49
C LEU A 370 -14.95 -3.21 -29.81
N CYS A 371 -13.66 -2.92 -29.95
CA CYS A 371 -12.83 -3.46 -31.01
C CYS A 371 -12.99 -4.98 -31.12
N ARG A 372 -13.07 -5.46 -32.37
CA ARG A 372 -13.32 -6.87 -32.70
C ARG A 372 -12.21 -7.78 -32.13
N ASP A 373 -10.99 -7.26 -32.09
CA ASP A 373 -9.76 -7.94 -31.68
C ASP A 373 -9.03 -7.13 -30.59
N THR A 374 -9.71 -6.89 -29.46
CA THR A 374 -9.10 -6.14 -28.35
C THR A 374 -7.93 -6.90 -27.71
N LYS A 375 -6.88 -6.16 -27.36
CA LYS A 375 -5.69 -6.67 -26.65
C LYS A 375 -5.82 -6.56 -25.13
N LEU A 376 -7.02 -6.30 -24.61
CA LEU A 376 -7.24 -6.09 -23.19
C LEU A 376 -6.88 -7.35 -22.38
N VAL A 377 -5.92 -7.18 -21.48
CA VAL A 377 -5.42 -8.17 -20.51
C VAL A 377 -6.01 -7.89 -19.13
N SER A 378 -6.14 -6.63 -18.74
CA SER A 378 -6.62 -6.22 -17.43
C SER A 378 -7.77 -5.23 -17.54
N LEU A 379 -8.94 -5.62 -17.02
CA LEU A 379 -10.10 -4.75 -16.85
C LEU A 379 -10.45 -4.64 -15.37
N LEU A 380 -10.11 -3.51 -14.77
CA LEU A 380 -10.31 -3.29 -13.35
C LEU A 380 -11.44 -2.27 -13.16
N ALA A 381 -12.47 -2.60 -12.41
CA ALA A 381 -13.60 -1.70 -12.18
C ALA A 381 -14.30 -2.02 -10.87
N ASP A 382 -15.17 -1.12 -10.44
CA ASP A 382 -16.11 -1.37 -9.35
C ASP A 382 -17.54 -1.48 -9.90
N GLU A 383 -18.15 -2.65 -9.75
CA GLU A 383 -19.54 -2.89 -10.10
C GLU A 383 -19.84 -2.67 -11.60
N LEU A 384 -18.98 -3.22 -12.47
CA LEU A 384 -19.13 -3.09 -13.92
C LEU A 384 -20.10 -4.14 -14.46
N ALA A 385 -21.14 -3.70 -15.17
CA ALA A 385 -21.99 -4.60 -15.96
C ALA A 385 -21.38 -4.78 -17.36
N ILE A 386 -21.02 -6.02 -17.68
CA ILE A 386 -20.41 -6.42 -18.96
C ILE A 386 -21.44 -7.21 -19.76
N LEU A 387 -21.64 -6.88 -21.03
CA LEU A 387 -22.50 -7.69 -21.88
C LEU A 387 -21.78 -8.97 -22.32
N PRO A 388 -22.52 -10.05 -22.54
CA PRO A 388 -21.90 -11.30 -22.95
C PRO A 388 -21.15 -11.20 -24.29
N THR A 389 -21.72 -10.46 -25.25
CA THR A 389 -21.09 -10.11 -26.54
C THR A 389 -19.77 -9.35 -26.38
N GLN A 390 -19.61 -8.59 -25.30
CA GLN A 390 -18.40 -7.84 -25.00
C GLN A 390 -17.30 -8.76 -24.46
N LEU A 391 -17.66 -9.67 -23.55
CA LEU A 391 -16.72 -10.65 -23.01
C LEU A 391 -16.13 -11.55 -24.10
N ARG A 392 -16.91 -11.92 -25.12
CA ARG A 392 -16.41 -12.73 -26.25
C ARG A 392 -15.26 -12.09 -27.03
N ARG A 393 -15.19 -10.76 -27.02
CA ARG A 393 -14.17 -9.99 -27.73
C ARG A 393 -12.89 -9.89 -26.91
N MET A 394 -12.95 -10.03 -25.59
CA MET A 394 -11.82 -9.91 -24.66
C MET A 394 -11.13 -11.27 -24.42
N GLN A 395 -10.50 -11.82 -25.47
CA GLN A 395 -9.93 -13.18 -25.42
C GLN A 395 -8.60 -13.28 -24.66
N ASN A 396 -7.89 -12.17 -24.45
CA ASN A 396 -6.59 -12.12 -23.79
C ASN A 396 -6.68 -11.76 -22.30
N LEU A 397 -7.89 -11.73 -21.73
CA LEU A 397 -8.13 -11.20 -20.40
C LEU A 397 -7.53 -12.13 -19.33
N GLU A 398 -6.60 -11.60 -18.54
CA GLU A 398 -5.96 -12.26 -17.39
C GLU A 398 -6.54 -11.76 -16.05
N GLU A 399 -6.96 -10.49 -16.00
CA GLU A 399 -7.53 -9.87 -14.80
C GLU A 399 -8.88 -9.24 -15.09
N LEU A 400 -9.89 -9.61 -14.30
CA LEU A 400 -11.22 -9.04 -14.38
C LEU A 400 -11.75 -8.71 -12.98
N SER A 401 -11.93 -7.41 -12.69
CA SER A 401 -12.36 -6.95 -11.37
C SER A 401 -13.83 -6.49 -11.29
N LYS A 402 -14.48 -6.92 -10.20
CA LYS A 402 -15.81 -6.62 -9.68
C LYS A 402 -16.93 -6.48 -10.72
N VAL A 403 -17.11 -7.53 -11.51
CA VAL A 403 -18.19 -7.62 -12.50
C VAL A 403 -19.51 -7.98 -11.83
N LEU A 404 -20.59 -7.29 -12.23
CA LEU A 404 -21.92 -7.54 -11.70
C LEU A 404 -22.59 -8.77 -12.34
N LEU A 405 -23.05 -9.69 -11.50
CA LEU A 405 -23.79 -10.88 -11.89
C LEU A 405 -25.24 -10.75 -11.40
N GLY A 406 -26.18 -10.52 -12.33
CA GLY A 406 -27.63 -10.42 -12.06
C GLY A 406 -28.25 -9.04 -12.40
N GLY A 407 -29.50 -9.04 -12.86
CA GLY A 407 -30.30 -7.82 -13.12
C GLY A 407 -30.71 -7.60 -14.58
N TYR A 408 -29.89 -8.01 -15.55
CA TYR A 408 -30.23 -8.03 -16.98
C TYR A 408 -29.45 -9.20 -17.61
N GLY A 409 -30.16 -10.12 -18.26
CA GLY A 409 -29.73 -11.51 -18.45
C GLY A 409 -28.39 -11.77 -19.15
N THR A 410 -27.78 -12.90 -18.74
CA THR A 410 -26.86 -13.79 -19.49
C THR A 410 -25.34 -13.62 -19.40
N LEU A 411 -24.80 -12.85 -18.46
CA LEU A 411 -23.34 -12.86 -18.18
C LEU A 411 -22.80 -14.23 -17.77
N ALA A 412 -23.49 -14.95 -16.90
CA ALA A 412 -22.95 -16.17 -16.31
C ALA A 412 -23.22 -17.45 -17.11
N SER A 413 -24.22 -17.47 -18.01
CA SER A 413 -24.33 -18.51 -19.03
C SER A 413 -23.22 -18.39 -20.09
N GLU A 414 -22.72 -17.17 -20.31
CA GLU A 414 -21.61 -16.94 -21.23
C GLU A 414 -20.25 -16.98 -20.57
N LEU A 415 -20.06 -16.58 -19.31
CA LEU A 415 -18.83 -16.93 -18.56
C LEU A 415 -18.65 -18.44 -18.53
N ALA A 416 -19.73 -19.18 -18.26
CA ALA A 416 -19.74 -20.63 -18.37
C ALA A 416 -19.49 -21.18 -19.79
N GLY A 417 -19.93 -20.45 -20.83
CA GLY A 417 -19.72 -20.83 -22.24
C GLY A 417 -18.37 -20.37 -22.83
N HIS A 418 -17.74 -19.36 -22.23
CA HIS A 418 -16.44 -18.79 -22.59
C HIS A 418 -15.29 -19.50 -21.90
N ALA A 419 -15.58 -20.27 -20.86
CA ALA A 419 -14.58 -20.90 -20.02
C ALA A 419 -13.75 -22.01 -20.66
N ASN A 420 -14.20 -22.58 -21.77
CA ASN A 420 -13.32 -23.38 -22.63
C ASN A 420 -12.20 -22.54 -23.31
N LYS A 421 -12.17 -21.22 -23.11
CA LYS A 421 -11.12 -20.26 -23.47
C LYS A 421 -10.84 -19.18 -22.41
N LEU A 422 -11.32 -19.32 -21.16
CA LEU A 422 -10.86 -18.49 -20.02
C LEU A 422 -9.43 -18.84 -19.58
N GLY A 423 -8.69 -19.62 -20.40
CA GLY A 423 -7.39 -20.21 -20.10
C GLY A 423 -6.34 -19.30 -19.46
N PRO A 424 -6.24 -17.99 -19.78
CA PRO A 424 -5.25 -17.12 -19.15
C PRO A 424 -5.74 -16.38 -17.89
N LEU A 425 -7.01 -16.49 -17.48
CA LEU A 425 -7.54 -15.71 -16.36
C LEU A 425 -6.89 -16.13 -15.03
N ARG A 426 -6.14 -15.22 -14.42
CA ARG A 426 -5.50 -15.41 -13.10
C ARG A 426 -6.25 -14.73 -11.97
N MET A 427 -6.98 -13.64 -12.25
CA MET A 427 -7.74 -12.89 -11.25
C MET A 427 -9.19 -12.69 -11.71
N LEU A 428 -10.14 -13.04 -10.85
CA LEU A 428 -11.55 -12.81 -11.06
C LEU A 428 -12.24 -12.31 -9.80
N VAL A 429 -12.93 -11.18 -9.93
CA VAL A 429 -13.77 -10.64 -8.86
C VAL A 429 -15.20 -10.46 -9.38
N ILE A 430 -16.14 -11.13 -8.73
CA ILE A 430 -17.56 -11.14 -9.11
C ILE A 430 -18.37 -10.58 -7.94
N ARG A 431 -19.33 -9.70 -8.25
CA ARG A 431 -20.34 -9.25 -7.30
C ARG A 431 -21.73 -9.71 -7.74
N PHE A 432 -22.40 -10.43 -6.85
CA PHE A 432 -23.74 -10.95 -7.10
C PHE A 432 -24.77 -9.86 -6.76
N ASN A 433 -25.63 -9.49 -7.71
CA ASN A 433 -26.76 -8.59 -7.47
C ASN A 433 -27.91 -9.33 -6.76
N HIS A 434 -29.04 -8.65 -6.48
CA HIS A 434 -30.17 -9.24 -5.76
C HIS A 434 -30.80 -10.45 -6.49
N PHE A 435 -30.22 -11.65 -6.31
CA PHE A 435 -30.79 -12.93 -6.69
C PHE A 435 -32.12 -13.15 -5.97
N HIS A 436 -33.12 -13.60 -6.72
CA HIS A 436 -34.31 -14.20 -6.14
C HIS A 436 -34.08 -15.70 -6.19
N SER A 437 -33.51 -16.25 -5.12
CA SER A 437 -32.95 -17.61 -4.97
C SER A 437 -33.86 -18.78 -5.35
N HIS A 438 -35.10 -18.51 -5.75
CA HIS A 438 -36.11 -19.48 -6.17
C HIS A 438 -36.21 -19.68 -7.69
N MET A 439 -35.48 -18.89 -8.49
CA MET A 439 -35.47 -19.05 -9.95
C MET A 439 -34.49 -20.15 -10.38
N ALA A 440 -35.01 -21.28 -10.89
CA ALA A 440 -34.21 -22.42 -11.35
C ALA A 440 -33.13 -22.06 -12.38
N THR A 441 -33.39 -21.03 -13.19
CA THR A 441 -32.46 -20.49 -14.20
C THR A 441 -31.21 -19.88 -13.58
N GLU A 442 -31.32 -19.16 -12.47
CA GLU A 442 -30.20 -18.50 -11.79
C GLU A 442 -29.28 -19.55 -11.12
N ARG A 443 -29.87 -20.55 -10.48
CA ARG A 443 -29.13 -21.68 -9.90
C ARG A 443 -28.30 -22.44 -10.93
N GLN A 444 -28.89 -22.75 -12.09
CA GLN A 444 -28.20 -23.46 -13.18
C GLN A 444 -27.06 -22.61 -13.79
N VAL A 445 -27.18 -21.29 -13.73
CA VAL A 445 -26.16 -20.37 -14.22
C VAL A 445 -24.96 -20.33 -13.27
N VAL A 446 -25.20 -20.21 -11.95
CA VAL A 446 -24.12 -20.26 -10.95
C VAL A 446 -23.45 -21.63 -10.93
N LYS A 447 -24.22 -22.72 -11.07
CA LYS A 447 -23.69 -24.08 -11.19
C LYS A 447 -22.65 -24.19 -12.31
N ARG A 448 -23.01 -23.75 -13.52
CA ARG A 448 -22.10 -23.81 -14.67
C ARG A 448 -20.88 -22.90 -14.51
N LEU A 449 -21.04 -21.72 -13.88
CA LEU A 449 -19.90 -20.87 -13.57
C LEU A 449 -18.89 -21.60 -12.67
N LEU A 450 -19.36 -22.24 -11.59
CA LEU A 450 -18.49 -22.97 -10.65
C LEU A 450 -17.79 -24.18 -11.30
N GLU A 451 -18.50 -24.93 -12.14
CA GLU A 451 -17.93 -26.05 -12.93
C GLU A 451 -16.74 -25.59 -13.77
N GLU A 452 -16.82 -24.38 -14.31
CA GLU A 452 -15.80 -23.80 -15.16
C GLU A 452 -14.67 -23.13 -14.38
N LEU A 453 -14.98 -22.48 -13.25
CA LEU A 453 -13.95 -21.99 -12.33
C LEU A 453 -13.07 -23.14 -11.82
N GLY A 454 -13.64 -24.31 -11.58
CA GLY A 454 -12.89 -25.51 -11.20
C GLY A 454 -11.91 -26.03 -12.26
N LYS A 455 -12.11 -25.68 -13.55
CA LYS A 455 -11.22 -26.02 -14.67
C LYS A 455 -10.18 -24.93 -14.98
N SER A 456 -10.30 -23.77 -14.36
CA SER A 456 -9.47 -22.60 -14.64
C SER A 456 -8.12 -22.66 -13.89
N ASN A 457 -7.16 -21.85 -14.35
CA ASN A 457 -5.87 -21.63 -13.67
C ASN A 457 -5.91 -20.38 -12.77
N LEU A 458 -7.08 -20.06 -12.20
CA LEU A 458 -7.25 -18.89 -11.34
C LEU A 458 -6.33 -18.95 -10.12
N GLN A 459 -5.63 -17.85 -9.87
CA GLN A 459 -4.80 -17.63 -8.69
C GLN A 459 -5.53 -16.79 -7.64
N SER A 460 -6.45 -15.90 -8.06
CA SER A 460 -7.23 -15.04 -7.18
C SER A 460 -8.71 -15.03 -7.57
N LEU A 461 -9.58 -15.30 -6.59
CA LEU A 461 -11.03 -15.30 -6.74
C LEU A 461 -11.68 -14.55 -5.58
N LEU A 462 -12.51 -13.56 -5.91
CA LEU A 462 -13.37 -12.86 -4.95
C LEU A 462 -14.83 -13.01 -5.37
N LEU A 463 -15.64 -13.59 -4.50
CA LEU A 463 -17.09 -13.72 -4.65
C LEU A 463 -17.80 -12.79 -3.64
N ASP A 464 -18.26 -11.64 -4.11
CA ASP A 464 -18.89 -10.60 -3.30
C ASP A 464 -20.42 -10.70 -3.33
N ASN A 465 -21.06 -10.56 -2.17
CA ASN A 465 -22.51 -10.70 -1.98
C ASN A 465 -23.08 -12.06 -2.45
N TYR A 466 -22.30 -13.15 -2.33
CA TYR A 466 -22.69 -14.48 -2.80
C TYR A 466 -24.00 -14.96 -2.13
N PRO A 467 -24.98 -15.53 -2.88
CA PRO A 467 -26.26 -15.93 -2.31
C PRO A 467 -26.13 -17.14 -1.37
N LEU A 468 -26.48 -16.98 -0.10
CA LEU A 468 -26.46 -18.07 0.89
C LEU A 468 -27.18 -19.37 0.44
N PRO A 469 -28.36 -19.33 -0.21
CA PRO A 469 -29.03 -20.55 -0.69
C PRO A 469 -28.24 -21.36 -1.73
N LEU A 470 -27.20 -20.78 -2.34
CA LEU A 470 -26.35 -21.42 -3.34
C LEU A 470 -25.00 -21.88 -2.74
N LEU A 471 -24.80 -21.77 -1.43
CA LEU A 471 -23.56 -22.16 -0.77
C LEU A 471 -23.22 -23.63 -1.02
N GLY A 472 -24.22 -24.51 -0.97
CA GLY A 472 -24.02 -25.94 -1.24
C GLY A 472 -23.48 -26.23 -2.65
N LEU A 473 -23.68 -25.35 -3.63
CA LEU A 473 -23.03 -25.49 -4.93
C LEU A 473 -21.54 -25.16 -4.84
N LEU A 474 -21.17 -24.06 -4.19
CA LEU A 474 -19.78 -23.63 -4.04
C LEU A 474 -18.93 -24.70 -3.36
N LEU A 475 -19.48 -25.37 -2.34
CA LEU A 475 -18.81 -26.41 -1.59
C LEU A 475 -18.76 -27.77 -2.31
N HIS A 476 -19.69 -28.00 -3.23
CA HIS A 476 -19.73 -29.24 -4.01
C HIS A 476 -18.70 -29.25 -5.15
N TYR A 477 -18.37 -28.09 -5.70
CA TYR A 477 -17.38 -27.98 -6.77
C TYR A 477 -16.01 -27.67 -6.21
N SER A 478 -15.01 -28.45 -6.62
CA SER A 478 -13.61 -28.14 -6.34
C SER A 478 -13.24 -26.84 -7.05
N LEU A 479 -12.90 -25.82 -6.26
CA LEU A 479 -12.28 -24.60 -6.77
C LEU A 479 -10.91 -24.93 -7.40
N ALA A 480 -10.41 -24.03 -8.26
CA ALA A 480 -9.16 -24.22 -8.99
C ALA A 480 -8.01 -24.67 -8.07
N GLN A 481 -7.26 -25.69 -8.49
CA GLN A 481 -6.15 -26.25 -7.70
C GLN A 481 -5.03 -25.23 -7.41
N ASN A 482 -4.91 -24.22 -8.27
CA ASN A 482 -3.90 -23.16 -8.17
C ASN A 482 -4.42 -21.90 -7.44
N LEU A 483 -5.61 -21.96 -6.83
CA LEU A 483 -6.22 -20.81 -6.16
C LEU A 483 -5.45 -20.46 -4.88
N GLN A 484 -4.72 -19.34 -4.92
CA GLN A 484 -3.92 -18.85 -3.80
C GLN A 484 -4.66 -17.83 -2.96
N LYS A 485 -5.44 -16.94 -3.57
CA LYS A 485 -6.22 -15.91 -2.87
C LYS A 485 -7.71 -16.17 -3.06
N PHE A 486 -8.41 -16.43 -1.97
CA PHE A 486 -9.84 -16.66 -2.00
C PHE A 486 -10.57 -15.76 -0.99
N GLU A 487 -11.51 -14.98 -1.50
CA GLU A 487 -12.36 -14.13 -0.68
C GLU A 487 -13.82 -14.44 -1.01
N LEU A 488 -14.58 -14.78 0.04
CA LEU A 488 -15.99 -15.11 -0.05
C LEU A 488 -16.76 -14.21 0.92
N ARG A 489 -17.48 -13.24 0.35
CA ARG A 489 -18.42 -12.41 1.10
C ARG A 489 -19.83 -12.86 0.77
N ILE A 490 -20.49 -13.50 1.72
CA ILE A 490 -21.88 -13.95 1.58
C ILE A 490 -22.84 -12.82 1.90
N ARG A 491 -23.98 -12.78 1.21
CA ARG A 491 -25.11 -11.94 1.62
C ARG A 491 -25.61 -12.35 3.00
N GLY A 492 -25.38 -11.52 4.00
CA GLY A 492 -25.57 -11.89 5.41
C GLY A 492 -24.25 -12.43 5.97
N CYS A 493 -24.24 -13.67 6.46
CA CYS A 493 -23.03 -14.38 6.88
C CYS A 493 -23.19 -15.91 6.68
N LEU A 494 -22.07 -16.63 6.59
CA LEU A 494 -22.05 -18.09 6.62
C LEU A 494 -22.50 -18.60 7.99
N PRO A 495 -23.47 -19.52 8.12
CA PRO A 495 -23.87 -20.05 9.42
C PRO A 495 -22.69 -20.67 10.21
N GLN A 496 -21.80 -21.36 9.50
CA GLN A 496 -20.59 -21.95 10.04
C GLN A 496 -19.51 -22.02 8.94
N VAL A 497 -18.25 -22.17 9.32
CA VAL A 497 -17.16 -22.47 8.37
C VAL A 497 -17.36 -23.88 7.83
N PRO A 498 -17.49 -24.06 6.50
CA PRO A 498 -17.61 -25.40 5.91
C PRO A 498 -16.31 -26.19 6.03
N GLN A 499 -16.42 -27.46 6.44
CA GLN A 499 -15.26 -28.36 6.59
C GLN A 499 -14.55 -28.62 5.25
N GLU A 500 -15.30 -28.53 4.16
CA GLU A 500 -14.79 -28.66 2.79
C GLU A 500 -13.75 -27.59 2.45
N MET A 501 -13.72 -26.45 3.16
CA MET A 501 -12.70 -25.42 2.96
C MET A 501 -11.28 -25.92 3.27
N ALA A 502 -11.13 -26.96 4.11
CA ALA A 502 -9.83 -27.59 4.37
C ALA A 502 -9.20 -28.23 3.13
N SER A 503 -9.99 -28.50 2.08
CA SER A 503 -9.49 -29.05 0.81
C SER A 503 -8.73 -28.03 -0.05
N LEU A 504 -8.77 -26.73 0.31
CA LEU A 504 -8.18 -25.64 -0.45
C LEU A 504 -6.69 -25.45 -0.11
N ILE A 505 -5.90 -26.51 -0.30
CA ILE A 505 -4.50 -26.62 0.16
C ILE A 505 -3.54 -25.57 -0.41
N ALA A 506 -3.87 -24.97 -1.56
CA ALA A 506 -3.06 -23.92 -2.20
C ALA A 506 -3.34 -22.51 -1.65
N ILE A 507 -4.37 -22.34 -0.80
CA ILE A 507 -4.76 -21.03 -0.29
C ILE A 507 -3.68 -20.46 0.62
N THR A 508 -3.29 -19.23 0.30
CA THR A 508 -2.43 -18.35 1.09
C THR A 508 -3.22 -17.23 1.75
N HIS A 509 -4.31 -16.76 1.14
CA HIS A 509 -5.15 -15.69 1.66
C HIS A 509 -6.60 -16.13 1.67
N LEU A 510 -7.22 -16.10 2.84
CA LEU A 510 -8.64 -16.43 3.03
C LEU A 510 -9.36 -15.26 3.70
N HIS A 511 -10.42 -14.75 3.08
CA HIS A 511 -11.37 -13.83 3.71
C HIS A 511 -12.78 -14.41 3.66
N ILE A 512 -13.37 -14.65 4.84
CA ILE A 512 -14.75 -15.14 4.99
C ILE A 512 -15.51 -14.38 6.07
N ASN A 513 -16.83 -14.25 5.87
CA ASN A 513 -17.75 -13.72 6.87
C ASN A 513 -18.69 -14.82 7.40
N VAL A 514 -18.70 -15.05 8.71
CA VAL A 514 -19.34 -16.18 9.39
C VAL A 514 -20.17 -15.74 10.59
N GLU A 515 -21.20 -16.51 10.92
CA GLU A 515 -22.05 -16.32 12.08
C GLU A 515 -21.30 -16.78 13.33
N GLN A 516 -20.84 -18.04 13.33
CA GLN A 516 -20.05 -18.64 14.41
C GLN A 516 -18.92 -19.51 13.87
N VAL A 517 -17.89 -19.75 14.69
CA VAL A 517 -16.85 -20.75 14.40
C VAL A 517 -16.75 -21.75 15.54
N GLU A 518 -16.98 -23.02 15.21
CA GLU A 518 -16.87 -24.15 16.13
C GLU A 518 -15.43 -24.71 16.16
N GLU A 519 -15.10 -25.50 17.18
CA GLU A 519 -13.75 -26.08 17.38
C GLU A 519 -13.26 -26.85 16.14
N GLN A 520 -14.12 -27.65 15.51
CA GLN A 520 -13.76 -28.40 14.30
C GLN A 520 -13.42 -27.47 13.13
N ALA A 521 -14.03 -26.30 13.06
CA ALA A 521 -13.75 -25.32 12.02
C ALA A 521 -12.42 -24.58 12.26
N VAL A 522 -12.05 -24.36 13.52
CA VAL A 522 -10.72 -23.82 13.88
C VAL A 522 -9.64 -24.76 13.35
N HIS A 523 -9.76 -26.05 13.65
CA HIS A 523 -8.83 -27.07 13.17
C HIS A 523 -8.82 -27.17 11.64
N ALA A 524 -9.97 -27.08 10.98
CA ALA A 524 -10.06 -27.09 9.51
C ALA A 524 -9.27 -25.93 8.89
N LEU A 525 -9.48 -24.70 9.38
CA LEU A 525 -8.75 -23.52 8.92
C LEU A 525 -7.25 -23.61 9.26
N GLY A 526 -6.92 -24.05 10.46
CA GLY A 526 -5.53 -24.18 10.91
C GLY A 526 -4.75 -25.32 10.23
N SER A 527 -5.45 -26.30 9.65
CA SER A 527 -4.84 -27.38 8.86
C SER A 527 -4.40 -26.96 7.44
N LEU A 528 -4.80 -25.76 6.98
CA LEU A 528 -4.41 -25.24 5.67
C LEU A 528 -2.89 -24.98 5.63
N PRO A 529 -2.12 -25.71 4.78
CA PRO A 529 -0.67 -25.76 4.89
C PRO A 529 0.03 -24.47 4.43
N ASN A 530 -0.63 -23.67 3.60
CA ASN A 530 -0.04 -22.47 3.00
C ASN A 530 -0.71 -21.17 3.48
N LEU A 531 -1.64 -21.22 4.43
CA LEU A 531 -2.42 -20.05 4.85
C LEU A 531 -1.53 -19.04 5.57
N VAL A 532 -1.32 -17.87 4.94
CA VAL A 532 -0.50 -16.75 5.45
C VAL A 532 -1.37 -15.64 6.01
N VAL A 533 -2.50 -15.35 5.38
CA VAL A 533 -3.44 -14.28 5.77
C VAL A 533 -4.83 -14.86 5.98
N LEU A 534 -5.39 -14.63 7.15
CA LEU A 534 -6.78 -14.96 7.47
C LEU A 534 -7.52 -13.69 7.88
N ARG A 535 -8.56 -13.34 7.13
CA ARG A 535 -9.55 -12.34 7.53
C ARG A 535 -10.88 -13.03 7.87
N LEU A 536 -11.33 -12.83 9.09
CA LEU A 536 -12.53 -13.47 9.63
C LEU A 536 -13.47 -12.41 10.21
N ASP A 537 -14.63 -12.27 9.59
CA ASP A 537 -15.69 -11.39 10.07
C ASP A 537 -16.74 -12.24 10.81
N LEU A 538 -16.90 -12.03 12.12
CA LEU A 538 -17.81 -12.80 12.99
C LEU A 538 -19.04 -11.98 13.38
N TYR A 539 -20.22 -12.60 13.29
CA TYR A 539 -21.50 -11.94 13.58
C TYR A 539 -22.15 -12.38 14.89
N THR A 540 -21.88 -13.56 15.43
CA THR A 540 -22.43 -14.03 16.71
C THR A 540 -21.35 -14.60 17.63
N SER A 541 -21.72 -14.90 18.88
CA SER A 541 -20.85 -15.50 19.89
C SER A 541 -21.30 -16.95 20.07
N PRO A 542 -20.41 -17.94 19.91
CA PRO A 542 -19.39 -18.20 20.93
C PRO A 542 -17.96 -17.76 20.54
N SER A 543 -17.10 -17.65 21.56
CA SER A 543 -15.68 -17.33 21.41
C SER A 543 -14.92 -18.53 20.82
N MET A 544 -14.27 -18.32 19.68
CA MET A 544 -13.27 -19.25 19.14
C MET A 544 -12.05 -19.29 20.06
N THR A 545 -11.71 -20.45 20.62
CA THR A 545 -10.42 -20.63 21.31
C THR A 545 -9.43 -21.28 20.34
N VAL A 546 -8.23 -20.72 20.25
CA VAL A 546 -7.14 -21.23 19.41
C VAL A 546 -5.95 -21.59 20.30
N SER A 547 -5.50 -22.82 20.19
CA SER A 547 -4.37 -23.41 20.90
C SER A 547 -3.24 -23.80 19.95
N SER A 548 -2.11 -24.23 20.50
CA SER A 548 -0.99 -24.79 19.75
C SER A 548 -1.34 -26.07 18.96
N LYS A 549 -2.44 -26.75 19.32
CA LYS A 549 -2.89 -27.98 18.65
C LYS A 549 -3.77 -27.72 17.44
N ASP A 550 -4.28 -26.50 17.29
CA ASP A 550 -5.28 -26.17 16.27
C ASP A 550 -4.69 -25.80 14.90
N GLY A 551 -3.36 -25.77 14.77
CA GLY A 551 -2.67 -25.55 13.50
C GLY A 551 -2.14 -24.12 13.31
N PHE A 552 -2.38 -23.53 12.13
CA PHE A 552 -1.92 -22.19 11.72
C PHE A 552 -0.39 -22.03 11.64
N GLN A 553 0.29 -23.05 11.11
CA GLN A 553 1.76 -23.10 11.07
C GLN A 553 2.40 -22.06 10.16
N CYS A 554 1.65 -21.53 9.18
CA CYS A 554 2.14 -20.53 8.22
C CYS A 554 1.49 -19.15 8.39
N LEU A 555 0.53 -19.00 9.32
CA LEU A 555 -0.27 -17.79 9.45
C LEU A 555 0.57 -16.65 10.01
N LYS A 556 0.63 -15.53 9.29
CA LYS A 556 1.40 -14.33 9.64
C LYS A 556 0.53 -13.11 9.90
N VAL A 557 -0.65 -13.03 9.28
CA VAL A 557 -1.61 -11.94 9.49
C VAL A 557 -2.99 -12.50 9.82
N LEU A 558 -3.54 -12.04 10.93
CA LEU A 558 -4.92 -12.30 11.32
C LEU A 558 -5.67 -10.97 11.40
N CYS A 559 -6.68 -10.79 10.56
CA CYS A 559 -7.66 -9.73 10.67
C CYS A 559 -8.95 -10.31 11.21
N PHE A 560 -9.34 -9.92 12.42
CA PHE A 560 -10.51 -10.43 13.09
C PHE A 560 -11.47 -9.29 13.41
N SER A 561 -12.66 -9.32 12.80
CA SER A 561 -13.69 -8.31 13.01
C SER A 561 -14.93 -8.94 13.65
N SER A 562 -15.23 -8.55 14.89
CA SER A 562 -16.43 -8.93 15.62
C SER A 562 -17.51 -7.86 15.42
N HIS A 563 -18.54 -8.17 14.64
CA HIS A 563 -19.66 -7.27 14.36
C HIS A 563 -20.63 -7.16 15.55
N TYR A 564 -21.69 -6.35 15.42
CA TYR A 564 -22.61 -5.91 16.49
C TYR A 564 -23.16 -6.99 17.45
N ASN A 565 -23.08 -8.28 17.11
CA ASN A 565 -23.50 -9.40 17.95
C ASN A 565 -22.37 -10.42 18.27
N GLY A 566 -21.12 -10.19 17.85
CA GLY A 566 -20.03 -11.17 17.97
C GLY A 566 -19.36 -11.26 19.35
N GLY A 567 -19.42 -10.20 20.17
CA GLY A 567 -18.76 -10.18 21.49
C GLY A 567 -17.24 -10.29 21.39
N LYS A 568 -16.58 -10.96 22.35
CA LYS A 568 -15.12 -11.17 22.34
C LYS A 568 -14.68 -11.99 21.12
N GLY A 569 -15.41 -13.07 20.84
CA GLY A 569 -15.32 -13.85 19.59
C GLY A 569 -14.04 -14.66 19.39
N ILE A 570 -12.91 -14.31 20.01
CA ILE A 570 -11.64 -15.05 19.89
C ILE A 570 -10.83 -15.03 21.19
N GLN A 571 -10.10 -16.11 21.45
CA GLN A 571 -9.15 -16.25 22.55
C GLN A 571 -7.95 -17.12 22.15
N PHE A 572 -6.74 -16.65 22.44
CA PHE A 572 -5.48 -17.31 22.13
C PHE A 572 -4.90 -17.98 23.38
N GLU A 573 -4.59 -19.27 23.28
CA GLU A 573 -3.85 -20.01 24.30
C GLU A 573 -2.34 -20.03 24.01
N ALA A 574 -1.57 -20.54 24.98
CA ALA A 574 -0.12 -20.67 24.87
C ALA A 574 0.31 -21.42 23.59
N GLY A 575 1.13 -20.75 22.77
CA GLY A 575 1.67 -21.32 21.54
C GLY A 575 0.71 -21.33 20.35
N ALA A 576 -0.43 -20.64 20.44
CA ALA A 576 -1.30 -20.42 19.30
C ALA A 576 -0.59 -19.63 18.20
N MET A 577 -0.87 -19.97 16.94
CA MET A 577 -0.42 -19.26 15.73
C MET A 577 1.08 -18.87 15.79
N PRO A 578 2.00 -19.85 15.74
CA PRO A 578 3.40 -19.67 16.11
C PRO A 578 4.16 -18.66 15.25
N LEU A 579 3.74 -18.39 14.01
CA LEU A 579 4.36 -17.43 13.10
C LEU A 579 3.58 -16.12 12.94
N LEU A 580 2.54 -15.89 13.75
CA LEU A 580 1.69 -14.70 13.63
C LEU A 580 2.49 -13.43 13.95
N ARG A 581 2.64 -12.55 12.96
CA ARG A 581 3.39 -11.29 13.06
C ARG A 581 2.48 -10.08 13.25
N ARG A 582 1.30 -10.08 12.62
CA ARG A 582 0.35 -8.95 12.67
C ARG A 582 -1.03 -9.43 13.11
N LEU A 583 -1.56 -8.77 14.13
CA LEU A 583 -2.91 -9.00 14.61
C LEU A 583 -3.74 -7.72 14.46
N GLN A 584 -4.80 -7.78 13.66
CA GLN A 584 -5.81 -6.74 13.57
C GLN A 584 -7.09 -7.21 14.25
N LEU A 585 -7.54 -6.47 15.26
CA LEU A 585 -8.79 -6.71 15.99
C LEU A 585 -9.75 -5.56 15.75
N GLU A 586 -11.00 -5.86 15.40
CA GLU A 586 -12.10 -4.91 15.41
C GLU A 586 -13.21 -5.44 16.30
N LEU A 587 -13.65 -4.64 17.27
CA LEU A 587 -14.64 -5.07 18.27
C LEU A 587 -15.55 -3.92 18.73
N TYR A 588 -16.71 -4.27 19.26
CA TYR A 588 -17.64 -3.34 19.91
C TYR A 588 -17.57 -3.50 21.43
N ALA A 589 -17.01 -2.50 22.13
CA ALA A 589 -16.67 -2.63 23.56
C ALA A 589 -17.87 -3.06 24.43
N TRP A 590 -19.01 -2.41 24.25
CA TRP A 590 -20.24 -2.68 24.99
C TRP A 590 -20.80 -4.10 24.74
N VAL A 591 -20.71 -4.59 23.49
CA VAL A 591 -21.18 -5.94 23.13
C VAL A 591 -20.29 -6.97 23.80
N THR A 592 -18.97 -6.79 23.70
CA THR A 592 -17.98 -7.68 24.31
C THR A 592 -18.18 -7.75 25.82
N ARG A 593 -18.28 -6.59 26.49
CA ARG A 593 -18.51 -6.51 27.93
C ARG A 593 -19.81 -7.21 28.34
N SER A 594 -20.91 -6.94 27.63
CA SER A 594 -22.21 -7.54 27.95
C SER A 594 -22.25 -9.06 27.81
N LYS A 595 -21.40 -9.64 26.95
CA LYS A 595 -21.42 -11.07 26.64
C LYS A 595 -20.33 -11.90 27.33
N HIS A 596 -19.16 -11.33 27.60
CA HIS A 596 -17.98 -12.08 28.08
C HIS A 596 -17.38 -11.48 29.36
N ASP A 597 -17.85 -10.32 29.84
CA ASP A 597 -17.38 -9.59 31.05
C ASP A 597 -15.86 -9.33 31.16
N ASP A 598 -15.09 -9.61 30.11
CA ASP A 598 -13.65 -9.35 30.00
C ASP A 598 -13.24 -8.94 28.57
N PHE A 599 -12.01 -8.43 28.45
CA PHE A 599 -11.33 -8.10 27.19
C PHE A 599 -10.00 -8.85 27.07
N ASP A 600 -9.90 -10.03 27.68
CA ASP A 600 -8.70 -10.86 27.67
C ASP A 600 -8.75 -11.81 26.46
N PHE A 601 -7.96 -11.47 25.45
CA PHE A 601 -7.85 -12.22 24.21
C PHE A 601 -6.69 -13.22 24.27
N GLY A 602 -5.80 -13.15 25.26
CA GLY A 602 -4.59 -13.98 25.30
C GLY A 602 -3.47 -13.49 24.36
N ILE A 603 -3.41 -12.21 24.01
CA ILE A 603 -2.42 -11.66 23.06
C ILE A 603 -0.96 -11.89 23.52
N GLN A 604 -0.73 -11.98 24.83
CA GLN A 604 0.56 -12.30 25.45
C GLN A 604 1.09 -13.70 25.05
N HIS A 605 0.23 -14.59 24.56
CA HIS A 605 0.57 -15.98 24.22
C HIS A 605 1.08 -16.19 22.79
N LEU A 606 1.10 -15.12 21.97
CA LEU A 606 1.48 -15.15 20.56
C LEU A 606 3.00 -14.93 20.40
N PRO A 607 3.81 -15.96 20.04
CA PRO A 607 5.26 -15.93 20.22
C PRO A 607 6.04 -15.16 19.15
N SER A 608 5.44 -14.84 18.01
CA SER A 608 6.10 -14.14 16.88
C SER A 608 5.50 -12.76 16.59
N LEU A 609 4.67 -12.24 17.49
CA LEU A 609 3.88 -11.03 17.26
C LEU A 609 4.77 -9.79 17.22
N VAL A 610 4.66 -9.03 16.13
CA VAL A 610 5.43 -7.80 15.88
C VAL A 610 4.54 -6.55 15.92
N GLN A 611 3.27 -6.68 15.54
CA GLN A 611 2.35 -5.56 15.44
C GLN A 611 0.93 -5.95 15.85
N VAL A 612 0.28 -5.06 16.60
CA VAL A 612 -1.15 -5.18 16.95
C VAL A 612 -1.87 -3.89 16.56
N HIS A 613 -2.97 -4.03 15.82
CA HIS A 613 -3.88 -2.94 15.49
C HIS A 613 -5.27 -3.26 16.03
N ALA A 614 -5.75 -2.51 17.02
CA ALA A 614 -7.08 -2.68 17.58
C ALA A 614 -7.98 -1.48 17.23
N THR A 615 -9.11 -1.75 16.58
CA THR A 615 -10.20 -0.79 16.36
C THR A 615 -11.32 -1.09 17.35
N ILE A 616 -11.55 -0.17 18.29
CA ILE A 616 -12.58 -0.30 19.32
C ILE A 616 -13.75 0.61 18.94
N ASN A 617 -14.82 0.03 18.45
CA ASN A 617 -16.03 0.73 18.06
C ASN A 617 -16.91 1.03 19.29
N TRP A 618 -17.49 2.24 19.32
CA TRP A 618 -18.38 2.71 20.39
C TRP A 618 -19.66 3.33 19.80
N ARG A 619 -20.72 3.46 20.61
CA ARG A 619 -22.02 4.06 20.21
C ARG A 619 -22.29 5.26 21.11
N LYS A 620 -22.91 6.33 20.60
CA LYS A 620 -23.25 7.59 21.34
C LYS A 620 -24.20 7.37 22.54
N SER A 621 -23.77 6.68 23.59
CA SER A 621 -24.45 6.61 24.89
C SER A 621 -23.43 6.76 26.02
N THR A 622 -23.79 7.51 27.05
CA THR A 622 -22.92 7.97 28.15
C THR A 622 -22.22 6.86 28.97
N LEU A 623 -22.65 5.60 28.86
CA LEU A 623 -22.04 4.45 29.56
C LEU A 623 -20.87 3.79 28.80
N THR A 624 -20.63 4.15 27.54
CA THR A 624 -19.72 3.40 26.65
C THR A 624 -18.25 3.81 26.70
N SER A 625 -17.90 5.00 27.22
CA SER A 625 -16.48 5.42 27.25
C SER A 625 -15.66 4.57 28.24
N LEU A 626 -16.21 4.23 29.40
CA LEU A 626 -15.56 3.38 30.40
C LEU A 626 -15.24 1.97 29.86
N GLU A 627 -16.10 1.44 28.99
CA GLU A 627 -15.88 0.12 28.37
C GLU A 627 -14.80 0.18 27.29
N VAL A 628 -14.72 1.29 26.54
CA VAL A 628 -13.65 1.53 25.57
C VAL A 628 -12.31 1.65 26.30
N ASP A 629 -12.25 2.45 27.37
CA ASP A 629 -11.05 2.62 28.20
C ASP A 629 -10.60 1.29 28.82
N ALA A 630 -11.56 0.49 29.31
CA ALA A 630 -11.30 -0.83 29.87
C ALA A 630 -10.76 -1.81 28.81
N ALA A 631 -11.36 -1.82 27.61
CA ALA A 631 -10.91 -2.64 26.49
C ALA A 631 -9.50 -2.26 26.06
N GLU A 632 -9.24 -0.96 25.91
CA GLU A 632 -7.94 -0.44 25.52
C GLU A 632 -6.86 -0.77 26.56
N THR A 633 -7.13 -0.48 27.84
CA THR A 633 -6.21 -0.76 28.95
C THR A 633 -5.86 -2.25 28.98
N LYS A 634 -6.88 -3.11 28.83
CA LYS A 634 -6.68 -4.56 28.89
C LYS A 634 -5.92 -5.11 27.68
N ILE A 635 -6.14 -4.57 26.47
CA ILE A 635 -5.37 -4.95 25.28
C ILE A 635 -3.91 -4.52 25.45
N ARG A 636 -3.66 -3.27 25.89
CA ARG A 636 -2.30 -2.77 26.16
C ARG A 636 -1.56 -3.61 27.20
N GLU A 637 -2.24 -4.00 28.27
CA GLU A 637 -1.69 -4.87 29.31
C GLU A 637 -1.20 -6.20 28.70
N GLN A 638 -2.02 -6.85 27.86
CA GLN A 638 -1.66 -8.11 27.21
C GLN A 638 -0.49 -7.95 26.22
N VAL A 639 -0.50 -6.88 25.42
CA VAL A 639 0.56 -6.54 24.47
C VAL A 639 1.90 -6.31 25.20
N SER A 640 1.88 -5.59 26.33
CA SER A 640 3.07 -5.31 27.14
C SER A 640 3.68 -6.55 27.80
N ARG A 641 2.88 -7.61 27.98
CA ARG A 641 3.30 -8.89 28.54
C ARG A 641 3.80 -9.87 27.48
N ASN A 642 3.67 -9.53 26.20
CA ASN A 642 4.18 -10.35 25.11
C ASN A 642 5.71 -10.27 25.06
N THR A 643 6.37 -11.42 24.93
CA THR A 643 7.84 -11.53 24.98
C THR A 643 8.57 -10.77 23.87
N ASN A 644 7.91 -10.50 22.74
CA ASN A 644 8.50 -9.74 21.64
C ASN A 644 8.30 -8.23 21.76
N ASN A 645 7.55 -7.76 22.77
CA ASN A 645 7.27 -6.35 23.02
C ASN A 645 6.97 -5.54 21.73
N PRO A 646 5.93 -5.93 20.97
CA PRO A 646 5.61 -5.32 19.67
C PRO A 646 5.47 -3.78 19.80
N GLU A 647 6.06 -3.03 18.86
CA GLU A 647 6.06 -1.56 18.91
C GLU A 647 4.63 -0.99 18.98
N GLU A 648 4.50 0.03 19.82
CA GLU A 648 3.31 0.33 20.63
C GLU A 648 2.12 0.94 19.86
N LEU A 649 0.92 0.48 20.23
CA LEU A 649 -0.42 0.89 19.76
C LEU A 649 -0.69 2.40 19.90
N VAL A 650 -1.27 2.99 18.85
CA VAL A 650 -1.80 4.37 18.79
C VAL A 650 -3.08 4.55 19.63
N ILE A 651 -3.15 5.62 20.44
CA ILE A 651 -4.38 6.14 21.11
C ILE A 651 -4.87 7.37 20.35
N THR A 652 -6.18 7.54 20.20
CA THR A 652 -6.81 8.73 19.59
C THR A 652 -7.86 9.31 20.56
N VAL A 653 -7.73 10.59 20.90
CA VAL A 653 -8.68 11.34 21.75
C VAL A 653 -9.66 12.08 20.84
N ASN A 654 -10.97 12.00 21.13
CA ASN A 654 -12.03 12.42 20.19
C ASN A 654 -13.01 13.46 20.79
N SER A 655 -12.71 14.12 21.93
CA SER A 655 -13.64 15.09 22.53
C SER A 655 -13.03 16.26 23.33
N LEU A 656 -13.74 17.38 23.34
CA LEU A 656 -13.42 18.62 24.09
C LEU A 656 -13.50 18.47 25.61
N GLN A 657 -14.20 17.44 26.10
CA GLN A 657 -14.37 17.15 27.52
C GLN A 657 -13.18 16.37 28.10
N GLU A 658 -12.47 15.59 27.26
CA GLU A 658 -11.18 14.97 27.59
C GLU A 658 -10.05 16.01 27.59
N TRP A 659 -10.13 17.01 26.70
CA TRP A 659 -9.21 18.15 26.62
C TRP A 659 -9.14 18.94 27.94
N GLY A 660 -10.29 19.32 28.50
CA GLY A 660 -10.35 20.13 29.73
C GLY A 660 -9.88 19.43 31.01
N LYS A 661 -9.79 18.09 31.01
CA LYS A 661 -9.33 17.31 32.17
C LYS A 661 -7.81 17.13 32.24
N GLN A 662 -7.10 17.37 31.13
CA GLN A 662 -5.67 17.04 30.99
C GLN A 662 -4.74 18.25 30.96
N ILE A 663 -5.27 19.47 30.90
CA ILE A 663 -4.47 20.70 30.79
C ILE A 663 -4.29 21.34 32.17
N ASP A 664 -3.04 21.34 32.65
CA ASP A 664 -2.58 22.08 33.82
C ASP A 664 -1.75 23.28 33.32
N PRO A 665 -2.15 24.53 33.60
CA PRO A 665 -1.46 25.73 33.10
C PRO A 665 -0.02 25.89 33.62
N ARG A 666 0.45 25.03 34.53
CA ARG A 666 1.83 25.04 35.04
C ARG A 666 2.75 24.01 34.38
N LYS A 667 2.28 23.29 33.35
CA LYS A 667 3.06 22.23 32.66
C LYS A 667 3.30 22.57 31.18
N LEU A 668 4.48 22.22 30.68
CA LEU A 668 4.81 22.30 29.25
C LEU A 668 3.88 21.37 28.47
N VAL A 669 3.28 21.87 27.38
CA VAL A 669 2.36 21.11 26.53
C VAL A 669 2.91 21.02 25.10
N VAL A 670 2.98 19.81 24.56
CA VAL A 670 3.35 19.58 23.16
C VAL A 670 2.11 19.07 22.42
N VAL A 671 1.70 19.78 21.37
CA VAL A 671 0.50 19.45 20.58
C VAL A 671 0.91 18.98 19.19
N HIS A 672 0.37 17.84 18.75
CA HIS A 672 0.55 17.26 17.42
C HIS A 672 -0.79 17.19 16.70
N PHE A 673 -0.94 18.00 15.65
CA PHE A 673 -2.10 17.97 14.77
C PHE A 673 -1.93 16.83 13.75
N SER A 674 -2.87 15.89 13.73
CA SER A 674 -2.83 14.73 12.85
C SER A 674 -4.01 14.73 11.89
N ALA A 675 -3.73 14.53 10.60
CA ALA A 675 -4.74 14.24 9.57
C ALA A 675 -4.41 12.90 8.93
N LYS A 676 -5.39 12.00 8.79
CA LYS A 676 -5.19 10.68 8.15
C LYS A 676 -4.90 10.81 6.66
N TRP A 677 -5.31 11.90 6.02
CA TRP A 677 -4.93 12.21 4.63
C TRP A 677 -3.51 12.82 4.51
N CYS A 678 -2.90 13.28 5.59
CA CYS A 678 -1.59 13.95 5.58
C CYS A 678 -0.44 12.96 5.86
N SER A 679 0.31 12.61 4.82
CA SER A 679 1.45 11.66 4.92
C SER A 679 2.53 12.08 5.94
N PRO A 680 2.96 13.36 6.02
CA PRO A 680 3.85 13.84 7.07
C PRO A 680 3.32 13.63 8.49
N SER A 681 2.02 13.89 8.74
CA SER A 681 1.38 13.61 10.04
C SER A 681 1.37 12.12 10.38
N ARG A 682 1.17 11.24 9.39
CA ARG A 682 1.27 9.78 9.58
C ARG A 682 2.69 9.35 9.95
N LYS A 683 3.71 9.95 9.33
CA LYS A 683 5.13 9.68 9.62
C LYS A 683 5.59 10.24 10.97
N MET A 684 5.03 11.38 11.40
CA MET A 684 5.43 12.03 12.66
C MET A 684 4.75 11.46 13.90
N SER A 685 3.59 10.82 13.73
CA SER A 685 2.83 10.21 14.83
C SER A 685 3.64 9.26 15.73
N PRO A 686 4.50 8.34 15.23
CA PRO A 686 5.32 7.48 16.09
C PRO A 686 6.43 8.25 16.84
N VAL A 687 7.04 9.26 16.21
CA VAL A 687 8.08 10.11 16.84
C VAL A 687 7.48 10.91 18.00
N PHE A 688 6.28 11.45 17.80
CA PHE A 688 5.54 12.18 18.82
C PHE A 688 5.19 11.30 20.04
N ALA A 689 4.76 10.06 19.79
CA ALA A 689 4.49 9.09 20.86
C ALA A 689 5.76 8.74 21.67
N GLY A 690 6.90 8.61 21.00
CA GLY A 690 8.21 8.40 21.65
C GLY A 690 8.63 9.57 22.55
N LEU A 691 8.40 10.81 22.11
CA LEU A 691 8.69 12.01 22.89
C LEU A 691 7.79 12.10 24.14
N ALA A 692 6.50 11.80 24.01
CA ALA A 692 5.55 11.77 25.13
C ALA A 692 5.97 10.77 26.22
N LYS A 693 6.50 9.61 25.82
CA LYS A 693 6.98 8.57 26.74
C LYS A 693 8.29 8.94 27.44
N LYS A 694 9.18 9.64 26.74
CA LYS A 694 10.51 10.07 27.24
C LYS A 694 10.42 11.25 28.20
N TYR A 695 9.50 12.18 27.98
CA TYR A 695 9.38 13.42 28.76
C TYR A 695 8.09 13.44 29.58
N ARG A 696 8.03 12.64 30.64
CA ARG A 696 6.83 12.47 31.51
C ARG A 696 6.36 13.75 32.22
N ASN A 697 7.21 14.78 32.24
CA ASN A 697 6.92 16.08 32.86
C ASN A 697 6.25 17.07 31.87
N VAL A 698 6.08 16.63 30.61
CA VAL A 698 5.53 17.41 29.49
C VAL A 698 4.24 16.74 29.03
N VAL A 699 3.15 17.50 28.99
CA VAL A 699 1.83 17.04 28.56
C VAL A 699 1.82 16.95 27.03
N SER A 700 1.61 15.78 26.46
CA SER A 700 1.62 15.59 24.99
C SER A 700 0.22 15.32 24.48
N LEU A 701 -0.31 16.20 23.62
CA LEU A 701 -1.68 16.17 23.10
C LEU A 701 -1.68 15.92 21.59
N LYS A 702 -2.52 14.99 21.12
CA LYS A 702 -2.70 14.72 19.69
C LYS A 702 -4.10 15.18 19.29
N VAL A 703 -4.18 16.04 18.27
CA VAL A 703 -5.44 16.64 17.79
C VAL A 703 -5.71 16.11 16.39
N ASP A 704 -6.75 15.28 16.24
CA ASP A 704 -7.17 14.73 14.93
C ASP A 704 -8.07 15.73 14.20
N ILE A 705 -7.62 16.22 13.05
CA ILE A 705 -8.34 17.22 12.23
C ILE A 705 -9.27 16.58 11.19
N ASP A 706 -9.37 15.25 11.15
CA ASP A 706 -10.32 14.54 10.25
C ASP A 706 -11.74 14.41 10.81
N VAL A 707 -12.04 15.08 11.93
CA VAL A 707 -13.38 15.07 12.51
C VAL A 707 -14.27 16.10 11.81
N GLU A 708 -14.81 15.73 10.64
CA GLU A 708 -16.06 16.30 10.14
C GLU A 708 -17.23 15.33 10.41
N GLU A 709 -18.25 15.88 11.07
CA GLU A 709 -19.53 15.25 11.36
C GLU A 709 -20.28 14.83 10.08
N MET A 710 -20.44 13.53 9.85
CA MET A 710 -21.54 13.05 9.01
C MET A 710 -22.79 12.88 9.87
N ASN A 711 -23.64 13.92 9.93
CA ASN A 711 -25.10 13.85 9.77
C ASN A 711 -25.77 15.18 10.15
N THR A 712 -26.04 16.04 9.18
CA THR A 712 -27.37 16.59 8.85
C THR A 712 -27.25 17.59 7.71
N GLY A 713 -28.12 17.45 6.70
CA GLY A 713 -28.22 18.42 5.62
C GLY A 713 -28.83 19.74 6.10
N ARG A 714 -28.28 20.85 5.60
CA ARG A 714 -28.69 22.26 5.80
C ARG A 714 -28.38 22.83 7.19
N VAL A 715 -27.27 23.57 7.31
CA VAL A 715 -27.19 25.04 7.42
C VAL A 715 -25.69 25.39 7.29
N LEU A 716 -25.32 26.05 6.20
CA LEU A 716 -23.97 26.59 5.93
C LEU A 716 -23.99 28.08 6.32
N GLY A 717 -23.03 28.50 7.16
CA GLY A 717 -22.69 29.93 7.30
C GLY A 717 -22.33 30.40 8.71
N ALA A 718 -23.01 29.93 9.77
CA ALA A 718 -22.96 30.61 11.08
C ALA A 718 -21.94 30.03 12.09
N HIS A 719 -21.45 28.80 11.91
CA HIS A 719 -20.56 28.16 12.89
C HIS A 719 -19.05 28.31 12.61
N LYS A 720 -18.67 29.01 11.53
CA LYS A 720 -17.27 29.37 11.29
C LYS A 720 -16.88 30.64 12.07
N GLU A 721 -17.79 31.60 12.17
CA GLU A 721 -17.62 32.80 12.99
C GLU A 721 -17.61 32.45 14.49
N GLU A 722 -18.44 31.54 14.98
CA GLU A 722 -18.38 31.08 16.39
C GLU A 722 -17.08 30.32 16.74
N LEU A 723 -16.43 29.66 15.77
CA LEU A 723 -15.14 28.99 15.96
C LEU A 723 -13.95 29.97 15.90
N GLU A 724 -14.05 31.02 15.08
CA GLU A 724 -13.09 32.12 15.04
C GLU A 724 -13.21 33.02 16.29
N GLU A 725 -14.42 33.29 16.78
CA GLU A 725 -14.71 34.07 18.00
C GLU A 725 -14.27 33.33 19.27
N VAL A 726 -14.38 31.99 19.31
CA VAL A 726 -13.84 31.15 20.42
C VAL A 726 -12.32 31.05 20.39
N LEU A 727 -11.69 31.12 19.21
CA LEU A 727 -10.23 31.18 19.07
C LEU A 727 -9.68 32.57 19.44
N GLU A 728 -10.42 33.64 19.16
CA GLU A 728 -10.08 35.01 19.61
C GLU A 728 -10.31 35.20 21.12
N GLU A 729 -11.42 34.73 21.71
CA GLU A 729 -11.65 34.80 23.16
C GLU A 729 -10.63 33.97 23.97
N GLN A 730 -10.12 32.86 23.42
CA GLN A 730 -9.06 32.06 24.06
C GLN A 730 -7.66 32.68 23.89
N ALA A 731 -7.42 33.46 22.82
CA ALA A 731 -6.17 34.18 22.63
C ALA A 731 -6.04 35.35 23.64
N ASP A 732 -7.15 36.04 23.94
CA ASP A 732 -7.18 37.12 24.94
C ASP A 732 -7.10 36.63 26.39
N LEU A 733 -7.38 35.35 26.65
CA LEU A 733 -7.22 34.70 27.97
C LEU A 733 -5.81 34.08 28.17
N MET A 734 -4.99 34.01 27.12
CA MET A 734 -3.62 33.48 27.16
C MET A 734 -2.51 34.53 26.91
N LEU A 735 -2.86 35.78 26.60
CA LEU A 735 -2.01 36.96 26.81
C LEU A 735 -1.99 37.35 28.30
#